data_AF-A0A1H1HEH0-F1
#
_entry.id   AF-A0A1H1HEH0-F1
#
_cell.length_a   1.000
_cell.length_b   1.000
_cell.length_c   1.000
_cell.angle_alpha   90.00
_cell.angle_beta   90.00
_cell.angle_gamma   90.00
#
_symmetry.space_group_name_H-M   'P 1'
#
loop_
_entity.id
_entity.type
_entity.pdbx_description
1 polymer ?
#
loop_
_entity_poly.entity_id
_entity_poly.type
_entity_poly.pdbx_seq_one_letter_code
_entity_poly.pdbx_strand_id
1 'polypeptide(L)'
;MRKPEGRLLVHAVGGGDLGAAAGTGTGDGPPDFEGDADAVGKERRPLRKVFEGLAAAGIPVSLLVLLGTTNREGTIGGRTFAEHADEMRNRLTGETGLCGARFDPEAVFVARAASPTIEEASAALTRWLADHRPEEILVTCGSGAFALSAGALCAALATRNRVRILNIDAASRPYSLDRPLDIDKHLETWLLRYRFWDALAELDPANETLWRLLAARQAGDTSLAVSLQERSKEEVDLPAGQLVKFAEPWPTAQAALFERIGRKEAADFGVLKAWFVHQLRKWVNQERNLSPATRKPLEELVRALCTRKDGHGGQSGLIRATVKEIAGDTDSAAVRMIRDDALIALYTRSSTHRAHLMPPEQEDGPLPPTLIEAASRWEKGDQAVNLIASTGRRAWPVLGSGDVLGLLAVGLDREGRENDDHEAVRALLRCLHRRRERLLRRGTLRIRLLASPETSERAHALARWTQTVAPQTDAQVIEGICGDLDAIRDTVVAGLASGPAPTGRTGSGSLRDIDELVVVLNPGPPMTNYGMIAAGVQWSLTAACPLWVTELVRRGASSDLREGQRMLARLGPDRVLIGLALNAARRLDLRTAIQLIARGSELLPGLRPSLERLRNDFYGPLPDTSSRAERFSLASQRLLLIAEVAQRHPIPAAYLAVQALRPALFSWEAWKLLRRQVPSLDALAKTANLALQGHALDRLVRGRGRFAAHLRQDASTLLRQAARELWEEEGGNKLISSYKSVIEALELLYRETG
;
A
#
# COMPACT_ATOMS: atom_id res chain seq x y z
N MET A 1 -2.18 31.69 -0.90
CA MET A 1 -1.04 30.76 -1.08
C MET A 1 0.21 31.46 -0.55
N ARG A 2 0.86 30.92 0.49
CA ARG A 2 2.20 31.40 0.90
C ARG A 2 3.18 31.06 -0.23
N LYS A 3 4.09 31.98 -0.56
CA LYS A 3 5.16 31.75 -1.56
C LYS A 3 6.08 30.61 -1.07
N PRO A 4 6.64 29.79 -1.96
CA PRO A 4 7.66 28.82 -1.58
C PRO A 4 8.88 29.53 -0.98
N GLU A 5 9.47 28.95 0.08
CA GLU A 5 10.42 29.63 0.96
C GLU A 5 11.90 29.42 0.58
N GLY A 6 12.17 29.09 -0.69
CA GLY A 6 13.51 28.84 -1.21
C GLY A 6 14.12 27.49 -0.76
N ARG A 7 15.45 27.41 -0.62
CA ARG A 7 16.16 26.17 -0.26
C ARG A 7 16.32 26.01 1.25
N LEU A 8 15.88 24.87 1.77
CA LEU A 8 16.05 24.46 3.16
C LEU A 8 17.32 23.60 3.31
N LEU A 9 18.15 23.93 4.30
CA LEU A 9 19.19 23.05 4.84
C LEU A 9 18.70 22.44 6.15
N VAL A 10 18.71 21.11 6.25
CA VAL A 10 18.45 20.37 7.48
C VAL A 10 19.75 19.79 7.98
N HIS A 11 20.18 20.22 9.17
CA HIS A 11 21.44 19.81 9.77
C HIS A 11 21.23 19.08 11.09
N ALA A 12 21.75 17.85 11.19
CA ALA A 12 21.75 17.11 12.45
C ALA A 12 22.89 17.61 13.34
N VAL A 13 22.53 18.18 14.50
CA VAL A 13 23.48 18.71 15.48
C VAL A 13 24.07 17.56 16.29
N GLY A 14 25.40 17.50 16.40
CA GLY A 14 26.10 16.50 17.19
C GLY A 14 27.35 17.00 17.88
N GLY A 15 28.06 16.11 18.57
CA GLY A 15 29.27 16.46 19.32
C GLY A 15 30.37 17.11 18.45
N GLY A 16 30.49 16.71 17.18
CA GLY A 16 31.44 17.32 16.24
C GLY A 16 31.18 18.80 15.94
N ASP A 17 29.91 19.25 16.00
CA ASP A 17 29.57 20.68 15.89
C ASP A 17 29.96 21.47 17.14
N LEU A 18 30.20 20.78 18.27
CA LEU A 18 30.57 21.36 19.55
C LEU A 18 32.07 21.18 19.87
N GLY A 19 32.85 20.64 18.95
CA GLY A 19 34.28 20.34 19.15
C GLY A 19 34.56 19.10 19.99
N ALA A 20 33.57 18.25 20.26
CA ALA A 20 33.75 17.02 21.02
C ALA A 20 34.23 15.87 20.12
N ALA A 21 35.24 15.13 20.58
CA ALA A 21 35.72 13.92 19.90
C ALA A 21 34.67 12.80 19.93
N ALA A 22 34.61 12.00 18.85
CA ALA A 22 33.67 10.90 18.74
C ALA A 22 33.97 9.78 19.75
N GLY A 23 33.00 9.42 20.58
CA GLY A 23 33.03 8.18 21.39
C GLY A 23 33.73 8.28 22.75
N THR A 24 34.31 9.41 23.13
CA THR A 24 34.78 9.65 24.50
C THR A 24 33.68 10.37 25.27
N GLY A 25 33.27 9.81 26.41
CA GLY A 25 32.31 10.47 27.31
C GLY A 25 32.75 11.90 27.62
N THR A 26 31.76 12.79 27.65
CA THR A 26 31.82 14.14 28.27
C THR A 26 33.18 14.82 28.18
N GLY A 27 33.42 15.56 27.09
CA GLY A 27 34.46 16.58 27.12
C GLY A 27 34.11 17.59 28.22
N ASP A 28 35.00 17.75 29.21
CA ASP A 28 34.85 18.70 30.33
C ASP A 28 35.05 20.18 29.88
N GLY A 29 35.38 20.41 28.60
CA GLY A 29 35.53 21.74 28.02
C GLY A 29 34.19 22.37 27.60
N PRO A 30 34.08 23.71 27.60
CA PRO A 30 32.92 24.40 27.04
C PRO A 30 32.76 24.07 25.55
N PRO A 31 31.52 24.02 25.02
CA PRO A 31 31.27 23.75 23.61
C PRO A 31 31.92 24.82 22.72
N ASP A 32 32.65 24.38 21.70
CA ASP A 32 33.27 25.24 20.71
C ASP A 32 32.55 25.13 19.37
N PHE A 33 31.61 26.05 19.17
CA PHE A 33 30.74 26.12 17.99
C PHE A 33 31.44 26.65 16.73
N GLU A 34 32.51 27.43 16.88
CA GLU A 34 33.21 28.05 15.74
C GLU A 34 34.33 27.16 15.22
N GLY A 35 35.04 26.49 16.13
CA GLY A 35 36.28 25.80 15.81
C GLY A 35 37.41 26.76 15.45
N ASP A 36 38.59 26.19 15.25
CA ASP A 36 39.69 26.90 14.60
C ASP A 36 39.32 27.16 13.13
N ALA A 37 39.45 28.41 12.69
CA ALA A 37 39.16 28.82 11.32
C ALA A 37 40.10 28.18 10.29
N ASP A 38 41.33 27.87 10.72
CA ASP A 38 42.39 27.26 9.90
C ASP A 38 42.37 25.72 9.96
N ALA A 39 41.49 25.12 10.77
CA ALA A 39 41.35 23.67 10.84
C ALA A 39 40.94 23.06 9.49
N VAL A 40 41.56 21.94 9.15
CA VAL A 40 41.30 21.19 7.92
C VAL A 40 40.78 19.78 8.21
N GLY A 41 40.18 19.14 7.20
CA GLY A 41 39.76 17.75 7.32
C GLY A 41 38.77 17.51 8.47
N LYS A 42 38.97 16.48 9.28
CA LYS A 42 38.05 16.08 10.36
C LYS A 42 38.01 17.05 11.55
N GLU A 43 39.05 17.85 11.74
CA GLU A 43 39.16 18.80 12.87
C GLU A 43 38.28 20.04 12.67
N ARG A 44 37.92 20.32 11.41
CA ARG A 44 37.05 21.42 11.03
C ARG A 44 35.59 21.13 11.39
N ARG A 45 34.88 22.14 11.92
CA ARG A 45 33.47 21.99 12.35
C ARG A 45 32.55 21.61 11.18
N PRO A 46 31.65 20.62 11.36
CA PRO A 46 30.78 20.15 10.28
C PRO A 46 29.94 21.26 9.63
N LEU A 47 29.30 22.12 10.42
CA LEU A 47 28.47 23.20 9.88
C LEU A 47 29.29 24.22 9.05
N ARG A 48 30.52 24.52 9.46
CA ARG A 48 31.45 25.36 8.69
C ARG A 48 31.78 24.74 7.32
N LYS A 49 32.11 23.44 7.28
CA LYS A 49 32.34 22.73 6.01
C LYS A 49 31.13 22.80 5.09
N VAL A 50 29.92 22.67 5.65
CA VAL A 50 28.67 22.73 4.91
C VAL A 50 28.46 24.10 4.28
N PHE A 51 28.55 25.18 5.06
CA PHE A 51 28.34 26.53 4.52
C PHE A 51 29.38 26.91 3.48
N GLU A 52 30.66 26.64 3.72
CA GLU A 52 31.72 26.94 2.76
C GLU A 52 31.60 26.08 1.49
N GLY A 53 31.26 24.80 1.62
CA GLY A 53 31.05 23.93 0.47
C GLY A 53 29.88 24.38 -0.39
N LEU A 54 28.76 24.75 0.21
CA LEU A 54 27.60 25.29 -0.49
C LEU A 54 27.89 26.65 -1.14
N ALA A 55 28.62 27.53 -0.45
CA ALA A 55 29.07 28.82 -1.00
C ALA A 55 29.99 28.61 -2.21
N ALA A 56 30.97 27.70 -2.11
CA ALA A 56 31.87 27.35 -3.22
C ALA A 56 31.12 26.75 -4.42
N ALA A 57 30.03 26.04 -4.19
CA ALA A 57 29.16 25.49 -5.24
C ALA A 57 28.12 26.50 -5.78
N GLY A 58 28.04 27.71 -5.21
CA GLY A 58 27.04 28.70 -5.59
C GLY A 58 25.59 28.29 -5.26
N ILE A 59 25.39 27.51 -4.19
CA ILE A 59 24.08 26.99 -3.79
C ILE A 59 23.57 27.79 -2.57
N PRO A 60 22.71 28.81 -2.77
CA PRO A 60 22.20 29.61 -1.66
C PRO A 60 21.17 28.83 -0.83
N VAL A 61 21.28 28.96 0.49
CA VAL A 61 20.33 28.44 1.48
C VAL A 61 19.54 29.62 2.04
N SER A 62 18.21 29.54 2.01
CA SER A 62 17.33 30.58 2.55
C SER A 62 16.69 30.19 3.88
N LEU A 63 16.68 28.90 4.21
CA LEU A 63 16.11 28.36 5.44
C LEU A 63 17.06 27.32 6.05
N LEU A 64 17.10 27.28 7.38
CA LEU A 64 17.91 26.33 8.13
C LEU A 64 17.09 25.71 9.26
N VAL A 65 17.03 24.37 9.29
CA VAL A 65 16.49 23.60 10.41
C VAL A 65 17.64 22.86 11.09
N LEU A 66 17.88 23.18 12.35
CA LEU A 66 18.80 22.47 13.23
C LEU A 66 18.04 21.38 13.97
N LEU A 67 18.38 20.12 13.71
CA LEU A 67 17.75 18.96 14.32
C LEU A 67 18.58 18.50 15.52
N GLY A 68 18.02 18.62 16.73
CA GLY A 68 18.67 18.27 17.99
C GLY A 68 17.80 17.38 18.87
N THR A 69 18.42 16.50 19.66
CA THR A 69 17.70 15.62 20.58
C THR A 69 17.45 16.25 21.94
N THR A 70 16.35 15.88 22.60
CA THR A 70 15.99 16.33 23.96
C THR A 70 16.33 15.31 25.05
N ASN A 71 16.81 14.11 24.69
CA ASN A 71 17.24 13.12 25.66
C ASN A 71 18.51 13.59 26.41
N ARG A 72 18.63 13.18 27.67
CA ARG A 72 19.76 13.55 28.55
C ARG A 72 20.95 12.57 28.48
N GLU A 73 20.86 11.53 27.67
CA GLU A 73 21.97 10.60 27.45
C GLU A 73 23.00 11.22 26.50
N GLY A 74 24.28 11.22 26.89
CA GLY A 74 25.37 11.77 26.08
C GLY A 74 25.38 13.30 25.98
N THR A 75 24.89 14.00 27.01
CA THR A 75 24.92 15.47 27.08
C THR A 75 26.35 16.01 27.13
N ILE A 76 26.54 17.18 26.54
CA ILE A 76 27.80 17.95 26.59
C ILE A 76 27.52 19.22 27.39
N GLY A 77 28.32 19.47 28.43
CA GLY A 77 28.11 20.61 29.32
C GLY A 77 26.77 20.60 30.06
N GLY A 78 26.22 19.41 30.35
CA GLY A 78 24.93 19.25 31.04
C GLY A 78 23.69 19.63 30.23
N ARG A 79 23.86 20.00 28.95
CA ARG A 79 22.79 20.40 28.03
C ARG A 79 22.55 19.37 26.93
N THR A 80 21.30 19.29 26.50
CA THR A 80 20.82 18.47 25.38
C THR A 80 21.26 19.07 24.04
N PHE A 81 21.31 18.24 22.99
CA PHE A 81 21.64 18.74 21.64
C PHE A 81 20.60 19.72 21.11
N ALA A 82 19.33 19.63 21.53
CA ALA A 82 18.31 20.62 21.21
C ALA A 82 18.60 22.00 21.84
N GLU A 83 19.10 22.04 23.09
CA GLU A 83 19.50 23.30 23.73
C GLU A 83 20.75 23.91 23.09
N HIS A 84 21.67 23.07 22.60
CA HIS A 84 22.82 23.55 21.80
C HIS A 84 22.37 24.07 20.43
N ALA A 85 21.39 23.43 19.80
CA ALA A 85 20.79 23.92 18.56
C ALA A 85 20.11 25.29 18.73
N ASP A 86 19.45 25.54 19.87
CA ASP A 86 18.90 26.87 20.20
C ASP A 86 20.00 27.94 20.30
N GLU A 87 21.14 27.60 20.90
CA GLU A 87 22.28 28.52 20.98
C GLU A 87 22.89 28.79 19.60
N MET A 88 23.07 27.75 18.79
CA MET A 88 23.51 27.89 17.40
C MET A 88 22.56 28.79 16.60
N ARG A 89 21.23 28.59 16.75
CA ARG A 89 20.22 29.47 16.15
C ARG A 89 20.44 30.92 16.55
N ASN A 90 20.55 31.21 17.85
CA ASN A 90 20.76 32.57 18.34
C ASN A 90 22.00 33.24 17.72
N ARG A 91 23.10 32.49 17.59
CA ARG A 91 24.34 32.97 16.96
C ARG A 91 24.17 33.21 15.45
N LEU A 92 23.56 32.27 14.73
CA LEU A 92 23.28 32.37 13.29
C LEU A 92 22.37 33.56 12.93
N THR A 93 21.48 33.96 13.84
CA THR A 93 20.59 35.11 13.68
C THR A 93 21.14 36.40 14.27
N GLY A 94 22.27 36.33 14.97
CA GLY A 94 22.95 37.47 15.59
C GLY A 94 23.79 38.27 14.61
N GLU A 95 24.35 39.40 15.08
CA GLU A 95 25.14 40.30 14.22
C GLU A 95 26.42 39.65 13.68
N THR A 96 27.08 38.82 14.49
CA THR A 96 28.34 38.16 14.16
C THR A 96 28.16 36.92 13.27
N GLY A 97 26.95 36.34 13.23
CA GLY A 97 26.70 35.04 12.61
C GLY A 97 27.39 33.88 13.35
N LEU A 98 27.43 32.73 12.68
CA LEU A 98 28.13 31.51 13.12
C LEU A 98 28.78 30.83 11.91
N CYS A 99 30.04 30.42 12.03
CA CYS A 99 30.75 29.71 10.95
C CYS A 99 30.75 30.49 9.61
N GLY A 100 30.83 31.81 9.67
CA GLY A 100 30.83 32.70 8.49
C GLY A 100 29.47 32.88 7.80
N ALA A 101 28.39 32.35 8.36
CA ALA A 101 27.03 32.51 7.84
C ALA A 101 26.13 33.30 8.80
N ARG A 102 25.19 34.06 8.23
CA ARG A 102 24.15 34.80 8.96
C ARG A 102 22.82 34.64 8.24
N PHE A 103 21.75 34.52 9.02
CA PHE A 103 20.39 34.33 8.53
C PHE A 103 19.42 35.29 9.21
N ASP A 104 18.27 35.52 8.59
CA ASP A 104 17.17 36.24 9.22
C ASP A 104 16.62 35.45 10.42
N PRO A 105 16.10 36.11 11.47
CA PRO A 105 15.54 35.43 12.65
C PRO A 105 14.41 34.44 12.34
N GLU A 106 13.64 34.72 11.28
CA GLU A 106 12.56 33.87 10.79
C GLU A 106 13.04 32.75 9.85
N ALA A 107 14.33 32.68 9.53
CA ALA A 107 14.90 31.70 8.60
C ALA A 107 15.58 30.51 9.30
N VAL A 108 15.83 30.58 10.62
CA VAL A 108 16.51 29.52 11.38
C VAL A 108 15.59 28.95 12.44
N PHE A 109 15.40 27.63 12.40
CA PHE A 109 14.50 26.88 13.26
C PHE A 109 15.21 25.72 13.95
N VAL A 110 14.66 25.31 15.10
CA VAL A 110 15.10 24.12 15.82
C VAL A 110 13.99 23.08 15.80
N ALA A 111 14.26 21.93 15.17
CA ALA A 111 13.41 20.75 15.24
C ALA A 111 13.88 19.85 16.39
N ARG A 112 12.98 19.52 17.30
CA ARG A 112 13.30 18.75 18.51
C ARG A 112 12.84 17.31 18.36
N ALA A 113 13.79 16.38 18.37
CA ALA A 113 13.53 14.93 18.39
C ALA A 113 13.65 14.40 19.84
N ALA A 114 12.75 13.51 20.27
CA ALA A 114 12.79 13.03 21.66
C ALA A 114 14.04 12.20 21.95
N SER A 115 14.53 11.45 20.96
CA SER A 115 15.68 10.56 21.05
C SER A 115 16.37 10.44 19.67
N PRO A 116 17.62 9.94 19.59
CA PRO A 116 18.35 9.81 18.33
C PRO A 116 17.88 8.59 17.53
N THR A 117 16.62 8.59 17.08
CA THR A 117 16.02 7.53 16.26
C THR A 117 15.47 8.11 14.96
N ILE A 118 15.37 7.26 13.94
CA ILE A 118 14.83 7.63 12.62
C ILE A 118 13.40 8.14 12.75
N GLU A 119 12.59 7.43 13.54
CA GLU A 119 11.17 7.74 13.75
C GLU A 119 10.98 9.12 14.39
N GLU A 120 11.68 9.42 15.49
CA GLU A 120 11.57 10.69 16.20
C GLU A 120 12.08 11.87 15.38
N ALA A 121 13.19 11.68 14.65
CA ALA A 121 13.75 12.69 13.77
C ALA A 121 12.83 13.03 12.62
N SER A 122 12.27 12.01 11.97
CA SER A 122 11.33 12.18 10.87
C SER A 122 10.02 12.81 11.34
N ALA A 123 9.47 12.40 12.49
CA ALA A 123 8.27 13.01 13.07
C ALA A 123 8.49 14.49 13.46
N ALA A 124 9.69 14.84 13.94
CA ALA A 124 10.04 16.23 14.23
C ALA A 124 10.09 17.08 12.96
N LEU A 125 10.78 16.62 11.91
CA LEU A 125 10.89 17.38 10.67
C LEU A 125 9.57 17.42 9.89
N THR A 126 8.79 16.34 9.86
CA THR A 126 7.49 16.28 9.18
C THR A 126 6.51 17.30 9.75
N ARG A 127 6.47 17.48 11.07
CA ARG A 127 5.67 18.54 11.71
C ARG A 127 6.06 19.93 11.23
N TRP A 128 7.36 20.21 11.10
CA TRP A 128 7.83 21.49 10.60
C TRP A 128 7.48 21.71 9.11
N LEU A 129 7.68 20.67 8.29
CA LEU A 129 7.37 20.67 6.85
C LEU A 129 5.86 20.73 6.54
N ALA A 130 5.00 20.49 7.54
CA ALA A 130 3.56 20.69 7.37
C ALA A 130 3.21 22.19 7.24
N ASP A 131 3.93 23.04 7.97
CA ASP A 131 3.69 24.48 8.03
C ASP A 131 4.53 25.30 7.02
N HIS A 132 5.56 24.67 6.45
CA HIS A 132 6.56 25.29 5.57
C HIS A 132 6.69 24.51 4.26
N ARG A 133 6.86 25.21 3.14
CA ARG A 133 6.94 24.58 1.81
C ARG A 133 8.20 25.06 1.06
N PRO A 134 9.40 24.54 1.44
CA PRO A 134 10.63 24.87 0.72
C PRO A 134 10.59 24.30 -0.70
N GLU A 135 11.36 24.88 -1.63
CA GLU A 135 11.47 24.38 -3.01
C GLU A 135 12.38 23.14 -3.12
N GLU A 136 13.41 23.11 -2.28
CA GLU A 136 14.44 22.07 -2.25
C GLU A 136 14.90 21.88 -0.81
N ILE A 137 15.16 20.62 -0.44
CA ILE A 137 15.60 20.22 0.90
C ILE A 137 16.97 19.54 0.76
N LEU A 138 17.96 20.13 1.42
CA LEU A 138 19.31 19.61 1.55
C LEU A 138 19.42 18.97 2.94
N VAL A 139 19.72 17.68 3.01
CA VAL A 139 19.89 16.97 4.29
C VAL A 139 21.37 16.65 4.48
N THR A 140 21.97 17.17 5.56
CA THR A 140 23.37 16.90 5.85
C THR A 140 23.57 15.46 6.33
N CYS A 141 24.71 14.87 5.97
CA CYS A 141 25.17 13.61 6.53
C CYS A 141 26.65 13.68 6.94
N GLY A 142 27.02 12.86 7.92
CA GLY A 142 28.35 12.87 8.53
C GLY A 142 28.47 13.75 9.78
N SER A 143 27.41 14.48 10.15
CA SER A 143 27.25 15.18 11.44
C SER A 143 26.10 14.57 12.24
N GLY A 144 26.09 14.81 13.56
CA GLY A 144 25.04 14.30 14.43
C GLY A 144 25.01 12.77 14.55
N ALA A 145 24.00 12.27 15.25
CA ALA A 145 23.68 10.85 15.19
C ALA A 145 23.14 10.52 13.79
N PHE A 146 23.65 9.44 13.18
CA PHE A 146 23.21 8.98 11.85
C PHE A 146 21.69 8.84 11.73
N ALA A 147 21.03 8.34 12.78
CA ALA A 147 19.58 8.17 12.80
C ALA A 147 18.80 9.49 12.61
N LEU A 148 19.36 10.63 13.06
CA LEU A 148 18.74 11.94 12.88
C LEU A 148 18.74 12.38 11.41
N SER A 149 19.89 12.28 10.74
CA SER A 149 20.00 12.64 9.32
C SER A 149 19.26 11.65 8.43
N ALA A 150 19.25 10.36 8.77
CA ALA A 150 18.43 9.37 8.07
C ALA A 150 16.92 9.63 8.25
N GLY A 151 16.47 9.96 9.46
CA GLY A 151 15.07 10.34 9.72
C GLY A 151 14.65 11.63 9.02
N ALA A 152 15.50 12.65 9.03
CA ALA A 152 15.31 13.87 8.26
C ALA A 152 15.18 13.57 6.76
N LEU A 153 16.00 12.67 6.23
CA LEU A 153 15.90 12.25 4.84
C LEU A 153 14.59 11.51 4.54
N CYS A 154 14.12 10.65 5.46
CA CYS A 154 12.83 9.97 5.32
C CYS A 154 11.66 10.97 5.25
N ALA A 155 11.64 11.97 6.15
CA ALA A 155 10.66 13.04 6.14
C ALA A 155 10.75 13.90 4.88
N ALA A 156 11.96 14.27 4.44
CA ALA A 156 12.16 15.05 3.21
C ALA A 156 11.64 14.30 1.98
N LEU A 157 11.89 12.99 1.87
CA LEU A 157 11.41 12.15 0.76
C LEU A 157 9.89 11.95 0.76
N ALA A 158 9.22 12.16 1.90
CA ALA A 158 7.77 12.23 1.95
C ALA A 158 7.20 13.55 1.37
N THR A 159 8.02 14.59 1.20
CA THR A 159 7.61 15.87 0.59
C THR A 159 7.63 15.85 -0.94
N ARG A 160 7.21 16.95 -1.59
CA ARG A 160 7.25 17.11 -3.06
C ARG A 160 8.54 17.75 -3.55
N ASN A 161 9.38 18.12 -2.60
CA ASN A 161 10.47 19.02 -2.84
C ASN A 161 11.65 18.20 -3.34
N ARG A 162 12.51 18.83 -4.13
CA ARG A 162 13.76 18.19 -4.53
C ARG A 162 14.57 17.85 -3.28
N VAL A 163 15.08 16.62 -3.18
CA VAL A 163 15.84 16.19 -2.01
C VAL A 163 17.27 15.89 -2.42
N ARG A 164 18.23 16.52 -1.74
CA ARG A 164 19.65 16.21 -1.89
C ARG A 164 20.28 15.80 -0.58
N ILE A 165 21.17 14.83 -0.67
CA ILE A 165 22.05 14.43 0.43
C ILE A 165 23.33 15.23 0.33
N LEU A 166 23.73 15.85 1.44
CA LEU A 166 24.92 16.68 1.53
C LEU A 166 25.92 16.06 2.50
N ASN A 167 26.93 15.36 1.99
CA ASN A 167 28.02 14.90 2.84
C ASN A 167 28.85 16.10 3.30
N ILE A 168 29.04 16.25 4.62
CA ILE A 168 29.80 17.37 5.20
C ILE A 168 31.24 17.45 4.67
N ASP A 169 31.86 16.34 4.30
CA ASP A 169 33.23 16.30 3.77
C ASP A 169 33.29 16.53 2.25
N ALA A 170 32.13 16.60 1.58
CA ALA A 170 32.00 16.88 0.15
C ALA A 170 30.82 17.83 -0.14
N ALA A 171 30.62 18.83 0.72
CA ALA A 171 29.43 19.69 0.69
C ALA A 171 29.31 20.56 -0.58
N SER A 172 30.36 20.68 -1.39
CA SER A 172 30.29 21.33 -2.71
C SER A 172 29.63 20.47 -3.79
N ARG A 173 29.33 19.19 -3.51
CA ARG A 173 28.72 18.24 -4.46
C ARG A 173 27.51 17.55 -3.85
N PRO A 174 26.39 18.26 -3.62
CA PRO A 174 25.17 17.63 -3.12
C PRO A 174 24.67 16.56 -4.09
N TYR A 175 24.33 15.39 -3.54
CA TYR A 175 23.83 14.26 -4.30
C TYR A 175 22.30 14.34 -4.42
N SER A 176 21.75 14.41 -5.63
CA SER A 176 20.30 14.46 -5.85
C SER A 176 19.68 13.05 -5.83
N LEU A 177 18.62 12.90 -5.04
CA LEU A 177 17.77 11.70 -5.04
C LEU A 177 16.68 11.75 -6.12
N ASP A 178 16.52 12.90 -6.78
CA ASP A 178 15.55 13.16 -7.85
C ASP A 178 16.01 12.62 -9.21
N ARG A 179 16.93 11.64 -9.21
CA ARG A 179 17.43 10.95 -10.40
C ARG A 179 16.63 9.69 -10.87
N PRO A 180 15.36 9.40 -10.52
CA PRO A 180 14.61 8.48 -11.36
C PRO A 180 14.37 9.20 -12.70
N LEU A 181 15.13 8.81 -13.71
CA LEU A 181 15.22 9.46 -15.04
C LEU A 181 13.88 9.53 -15.79
N ASP A 182 12.79 8.94 -15.27
CA ASP A 182 11.50 8.80 -15.96
C ASP A 182 10.32 8.61 -14.96
N ILE A 183 9.82 9.72 -14.42
CA ILE A 183 8.74 9.74 -13.40
C ILE A 183 7.45 9.10 -13.95
N ASP A 184 7.09 9.44 -15.18
CA ASP A 184 5.84 9.00 -15.81
C ASP A 184 5.84 7.48 -16.02
N LYS A 185 6.96 6.91 -16.50
CA LYS A 185 7.10 5.46 -16.69
C LYS A 185 6.96 4.66 -15.41
N HIS A 186 7.49 5.17 -14.31
CA HIS A 186 7.38 4.48 -13.03
C HIS A 186 5.97 4.62 -12.44
N LEU A 187 5.30 5.77 -12.61
CA LEU A 187 3.90 5.93 -12.26
C LEU A 187 3.04 4.95 -13.07
N GLU A 188 3.28 4.85 -14.37
CA GLU A 188 2.65 3.87 -15.25
C GLU A 188 2.90 2.43 -14.79
N THR A 189 4.16 2.09 -14.46
CA THR A 189 4.55 0.77 -13.92
C THR A 189 3.79 0.47 -12.62
N TRP A 190 3.64 1.47 -11.76
CA TRP A 190 2.88 1.35 -10.51
C TRP A 190 1.38 1.14 -10.77
N LEU A 191 0.78 1.94 -11.66
CA LEU A 191 -0.62 1.80 -12.03
C LEU A 191 -0.93 0.44 -12.67
N LEU A 192 -0.03 -0.05 -13.52
CA LEU A 192 -0.11 -1.37 -14.14
C LEU A 192 0.00 -2.47 -13.07
N ARG A 193 0.97 -2.37 -12.16
CA ARG A 193 1.17 -3.31 -11.04
C ARG A 193 -0.07 -3.46 -10.19
N TYR A 194 -0.65 -2.33 -9.80
CA TYR A 194 -1.79 -2.28 -8.91
C TYR A 194 -3.13 -2.26 -9.64
N ARG A 195 -3.13 -2.37 -10.98
CA ARG A 195 -4.31 -2.60 -11.83
C ARG A 195 -5.31 -1.46 -11.77
N PHE A 196 -4.82 -0.23 -11.75
CA PHE A 196 -5.62 0.97 -11.82
C PHE A 196 -5.90 1.31 -13.29
N TRP A 197 -6.69 0.45 -13.92
CA TRP A 197 -7.01 0.49 -15.34
C TRP A 197 -7.67 1.81 -15.77
N ASP A 198 -8.57 2.35 -14.95
CA ASP A 198 -9.21 3.66 -15.21
C ASP A 198 -8.17 4.79 -15.34
N ALA A 199 -7.16 4.83 -14.46
CA ALA A 199 -6.12 5.85 -14.51
C ALA A 199 -5.11 5.61 -15.64
N LEU A 200 -4.83 4.35 -16.00
CA LEU A 200 -4.03 4.03 -17.20
C LEU A 200 -4.73 4.47 -18.48
N ALA A 201 -6.07 4.38 -18.55
CA ALA A 201 -6.82 4.87 -19.71
C ALA A 201 -6.61 6.37 -19.96
N GLU A 202 -6.47 7.16 -18.89
CA GLU A 202 -6.20 8.60 -18.96
C GLU A 202 -4.73 8.91 -19.31
N LEU A 203 -3.79 8.14 -18.75
CA LEU A 203 -2.33 8.39 -18.91
C LEU A 203 -1.75 7.78 -20.20
N ASP A 204 -2.40 6.78 -20.78
CA ASP A 204 -1.97 6.11 -22.02
C ASP A 204 -3.11 6.07 -23.05
N PRO A 205 -3.39 7.22 -23.73
CA PRO A 205 -4.45 7.31 -24.72
C PRO A 205 -4.30 6.32 -25.88
N ALA A 206 -3.07 5.92 -26.21
CA ALA A 206 -2.79 4.99 -27.30
C ALA A 206 -3.41 3.59 -27.05
N ASN A 207 -3.61 3.19 -25.80
CA ASN A 207 -4.25 1.91 -25.44
C ASN A 207 -5.52 2.09 -24.60
N GLU A 208 -6.16 3.27 -24.69
CA GLU A 208 -7.33 3.65 -23.88
C GLU A 208 -8.45 2.60 -23.91
N THR A 209 -8.77 2.06 -25.10
CA THR A 209 -9.81 1.03 -25.26
C THR A 209 -9.49 -0.25 -24.51
N LEU A 210 -8.23 -0.70 -24.53
CA LEU A 210 -7.78 -1.86 -23.76
C LEU A 210 -7.93 -1.58 -22.26
N TRP A 211 -7.48 -0.43 -21.79
CA TRP A 211 -7.56 -0.08 -20.37
C TRP A 211 -9.00 0.04 -19.88
N ARG A 212 -9.90 0.64 -20.66
CA ARG A 212 -11.33 0.65 -20.36
C ARG A 212 -11.94 -0.76 -20.35
N LEU A 213 -11.51 -1.64 -21.25
CA LEU A 213 -11.95 -3.04 -21.27
C LEU A 213 -11.51 -3.79 -20.00
N LEU A 214 -10.25 -3.63 -19.57
CA LEU A 214 -9.76 -4.21 -18.32
C LEU A 214 -10.46 -3.61 -17.10
N ALA A 215 -10.74 -2.30 -17.09
CA ALA A 215 -11.50 -1.63 -16.05
C ALA A 215 -12.93 -2.18 -15.93
N ALA A 216 -13.63 -2.31 -17.06
CA ALA A 216 -14.96 -2.91 -17.11
C ALA A 216 -14.94 -4.35 -16.60
N ARG A 217 -13.98 -5.15 -17.03
CA ARG A 217 -13.79 -6.53 -16.53
C ARG A 217 -13.54 -6.56 -15.03
N GLN A 218 -12.67 -5.70 -14.49
CA GLN A 218 -12.42 -5.59 -13.06
C GLN A 218 -13.68 -5.12 -12.30
N ALA A 219 -14.56 -4.36 -12.94
CA ALA A 219 -15.89 -4.01 -12.45
C ALA A 219 -16.87 -5.21 -12.45
N GLY A 220 -16.55 -6.27 -13.17
CA GLY A 220 -17.46 -7.38 -13.49
C GLY A 220 -18.46 -7.00 -14.59
N ASP A 221 -18.21 -5.94 -15.33
CA ASP A 221 -19.09 -5.47 -16.39
C ASP A 221 -18.69 -6.10 -17.74
N THR A 222 -19.68 -6.69 -18.42
CA THR A 222 -19.52 -7.30 -19.74
C THR A 222 -20.06 -6.40 -20.86
N SER A 223 -20.76 -5.32 -20.53
CA SER A 223 -21.47 -4.46 -21.47
C SER A 223 -20.54 -3.82 -22.50
N LEU A 224 -19.37 -3.33 -22.07
CA LEU A 224 -18.37 -2.76 -22.96
C LEU A 224 -17.88 -3.81 -23.96
N ALA A 225 -17.54 -5.02 -23.51
CA ALA A 225 -17.09 -6.10 -24.37
C ALA A 225 -18.15 -6.52 -25.40
N VAL A 226 -19.42 -6.62 -24.97
CA VAL A 226 -20.56 -6.89 -25.87
C VAL A 226 -20.71 -5.79 -26.90
N SER A 227 -20.68 -4.52 -26.48
CA SER A 227 -20.81 -3.39 -27.40
C SER A 227 -19.67 -3.30 -28.40
N LEU A 228 -18.43 -3.63 -28.00
CA LEU A 228 -17.29 -3.66 -28.90
C LEU A 228 -17.40 -4.82 -29.89
N GLN A 229 -17.89 -5.99 -29.47
CA GLN A 229 -18.16 -7.10 -30.40
C GLN A 229 -19.19 -6.72 -31.48
N GLU A 230 -20.27 -6.06 -31.08
CA GLU A 230 -21.33 -5.60 -32.00
C GLU A 230 -20.81 -4.56 -33.00
N ARG A 231 -19.82 -3.74 -32.61
CA ARG A 231 -19.17 -2.72 -33.46
C ARG A 231 -17.97 -3.25 -34.26
N SER A 232 -17.39 -4.40 -33.88
CA SER A 232 -16.08 -4.87 -34.35
C SER A 232 -16.08 -5.52 -35.74
N LYS A 233 -16.19 -4.70 -36.80
CA LYS A 233 -15.53 -5.03 -38.08
C LYS A 233 -14.35 -4.12 -38.43
N GLU A 234 -14.24 -2.90 -37.89
CA GLU A 234 -13.25 -1.93 -38.42
C GLU A 234 -12.50 -1.07 -37.38
N GLU A 235 -12.85 -1.03 -36.09
CA GLU A 235 -12.34 0.03 -35.17
C GLU A 235 -11.49 -0.43 -33.98
N VAL A 236 -11.34 -1.73 -33.71
CA VAL A 236 -10.66 -2.22 -32.49
C VAL A 236 -9.54 -3.19 -32.84
N ASP A 237 -8.31 -2.83 -32.45
CA ASP A 237 -7.09 -3.63 -32.62
C ASP A 237 -7.02 -4.85 -31.67
N LEU A 238 -8.18 -5.44 -31.35
CA LEU A 238 -8.31 -6.62 -30.50
C LEU A 238 -8.91 -7.78 -31.29
N PRO A 239 -8.26 -8.96 -31.32
CA PRO A 239 -8.81 -10.12 -32.03
C PRO A 239 -10.21 -10.50 -31.53
N ALA A 240 -11.16 -10.71 -32.46
CA ALA A 240 -12.56 -11.00 -32.13
C ALA A 240 -12.73 -12.18 -31.14
N GLY A 241 -11.93 -13.24 -31.27
CA GLY A 241 -11.96 -14.39 -30.37
C GLY A 241 -11.53 -14.08 -28.92
N GLN A 242 -10.77 -13.01 -28.70
CA GLN A 242 -10.41 -12.55 -27.36
C GLN A 242 -11.53 -11.71 -26.75
N LEU A 243 -12.14 -10.80 -27.52
CA LEU A 243 -13.31 -10.03 -27.09
C LEU A 243 -14.46 -10.92 -26.61
N VAL A 244 -14.68 -12.09 -27.24
CA VAL A 244 -15.69 -13.10 -26.84
C VAL A 244 -15.59 -13.44 -25.35
N LYS A 245 -14.38 -13.68 -24.84
CA LYS A 245 -14.20 -14.07 -23.43
C LYS A 245 -14.47 -12.95 -22.44
N PHE A 246 -14.25 -11.70 -22.82
CA PHE A 246 -14.59 -10.54 -21.97
C PHE A 246 -16.10 -10.30 -21.88
N ALA A 247 -16.86 -10.75 -22.89
CA ALA A 247 -18.33 -10.74 -22.83
C ALA A 247 -18.92 -11.93 -22.08
N GLU A 248 -18.13 -12.98 -21.79
CA GLU A 248 -18.61 -14.12 -21.01
C GLU A 248 -18.72 -13.75 -19.52
N PRO A 249 -19.90 -13.88 -18.89
CA PRO A 249 -20.10 -13.44 -17.51
C PRO A 249 -19.24 -14.16 -16.48
N TRP A 250 -18.94 -15.45 -16.68
CA TRP A 250 -18.20 -16.25 -15.71
C TRP A 250 -16.70 -15.97 -15.69
N PRO A 251 -15.98 -15.99 -16.83
CA PRO A 251 -14.60 -15.54 -16.90
C PRO A 251 -14.42 -14.11 -16.34
N THR A 252 -15.33 -13.20 -16.70
CA THR A 252 -15.29 -11.80 -16.20
C THR A 252 -15.51 -11.72 -14.70
N ALA A 253 -16.46 -12.47 -14.12
CA ALA A 253 -16.66 -12.53 -12.67
C ALA A 253 -15.46 -13.15 -11.93
N GLN A 254 -14.84 -14.20 -12.50
CA GLN A 254 -13.64 -14.82 -11.93
C GLN A 254 -12.45 -13.85 -11.94
N ALA A 255 -12.27 -13.11 -13.02
CA ALA A 255 -11.25 -12.08 -13.09
C ALA A 255 -11.50 -10.94 -12.10
N ALA A 256 -12.73 -10.43 -12.04
CA ALA A 256 -13.13 -9.39 -11.09
C ALA A 256 -12.85 -9.82 -9.64
N LEU A 257 -13.12 -11.09 -9.30
CA LEU A 257 -12.79 -11.65 -7.98
C LEU A 257 -11.28 -11.54 -7.71
N PHE A 258 -10.43 -12.14 -8.54
CA PHE A 258 -9.00 -12.21 -8.25
C PHE A 258 -8.30 -10.85 -8.33
N GLU A 259 -8.63 -10.01 -9.31
CA GLU A 259 -8.03 -8.67 -9.45
C GLU A 259 -8.34 -7.78 -8.26
N ARG A 260 -9.58 -7.81 -7.78
CA ARG A 260 -9.96 -7.10 -6.56
C ARG A 260 -9.29 -7.72 -5.34
N ILE A 261 -9.16 -9.04 -5.23
CA ILE A 261 -8.43 -9.69 -4.10
C ILE A 261 -7.00 -9.15 -4.07
N GLY A 262 -6.33 -9.10 -5.22
CA GLY A 262 -4.98 -8.54 -5.36
C GLY A 262 -4.87 -7.09 -4.88
N ARG A 263 -5.90 -6.28 -5.14
CA ARG A 263 -5.98 -4.90 -4.67
C ARG A 263 -6.39 -4.78 -3.20
N LYS A 264 -6.57 -5.89 -2.46
CA LYS A 264 -7.22 -5.92 -1.14
C LYS A 264 -8.65 -5.35 -1.15
N GLU A 265 -9.24 -5.16 -2.33
CA GLU A 265 -10.59 -4.67 -2.54
C GLU A 265 -11.59 -5.81 -2.59
N ALA A 266 -11.17 -7.01 -2.95
CA ALA A 266 -12.10 -8.13 -2.86
C ALA A 266 -12.15 -8.59 -1.41
N ALA A 267 -13.29 -8.27 -0.86
CA ALA A 267 -14.12 -9.24 -0.20
C ALA A 267 -15.54 -9.11 -0.82
N ASP A 268 -15.65 -9.15 -2.15
CA ASP A 268 -16.94 -9.17 -2.86
C ASP A 268 -17.56 -10.55 -2.67
N PHE A 269 -18.09 -10.72 -1.47
CA PHE A 269 -18.48 -11.99 -0.89
C PHE A 269 -19.61 -12.67 -1.66
N GLY A 270 -20.40 -11.91 -2.43
CA GLY A 270 -21.37 -12.46 -3.38
C GLY A 270 -20.68 -13.21 -4.53
N VAL A 271 -19.63 -12.61 -5.11
CA VAL A 271 -18.84 -13.23 -6.17
C VAL A 271 -18.02 -14.40 -5.63
N LEU A 272 -17.39 -14.26 -4.46
CA LEU A 272 -16.64 -15.36 -3.80
C LEU A 272 -17.54 -16.57 -3.54
N LYS A 273 -18.77 -16.34 -3.06
CA LYS A 273 -19.73 -17.41 -2.79
C LYS A 273 -20.15 -18.12 -4.08
N ALA A 274 -20.48 -17.36 -5.12
CA ALA A 274 -20.82 -17.94 -6.42
C ALA A 274 -19.63 -18.74 -6.98
N TRP A 275 -18.41 -18.19 -6.87
CA TRP A 275 -17.17 -18.86 -7.26
C TRP A 275 -16.98 -20.17 -6.50
N PHE A 276 -17.14 -20.18 -5.18
CA PHE A 276 -16.98 -21.38 -4.36
C PHE A 276 -17.91 -22.51 -4.83
N VAL A 277 -19.20 -22.22 -5.00
CA VAL A 277 -20.19 -23.21 -5.42
C VAL A 277 -19.93 -23.71 -6.84
N HIS A 278 -19.62 -22.80 -7.76
CA HIS A 278 -19.29 -23.16 -9.14
C HIS A 278 -18.02 -24.03 -9.20
N GLN A 279 -16.97 -23.64 -8.49
CA GLN A 279 -15.69 -24.33 -8.50
C GLN A 279 -15.80 -25.73 -7.90
N LEU A 280 -16.53 -25.87 -6.79
CA LEU A 280 -16.82 -27.17 -6.19
C LEU A 280 -17.59 -28.07 -7.16
N ARG A 281 -18.66 -27.55 -7.77
CA ARG A 281 -19.42 -28.30 -8.80
C ARG A 281 -18.55 -28.72 -9.97
N LYS A 282 -17.66 -27.84 -10.43
CA LYS A 282 -16.73 -28.12 -11.53
C LYS A 282 -15.82 -29.30 -11.19
N TRP A 283 -15.22 -29.33 -10.00
CA TRP A 283 -14.37 -30.45 -9.56
C TRP A 283 -15.13 -31.76 -9.43
N VAL A 284 -16.29 -31.76 -8.78
CA VAL A 284 -17.15 -32.96 -8.67
C VAL A 284 -17.50 -33.55 -10.04
N ASN A 285 -17.75 -32.70 -11.04
CA ASN A 285 -18.07 -33.14 -12.40
C ASN A 285 -16.84 -33.63 -13.19
N GLN A 286 -15.66 -33.06 -12.96
CA GLN A 286 -14.45 -33.37 -13.72
C GLN A 286 -13.67 -34.56 -13.15
N GLU A 287 -13.72 -34.77 -11.83
CA GLU A 287 -13.02 -35.86 -11.15
C GLU A 287 -13.80 -37.18 -11.26
N ARG A 288 -13.47 -37.97 -12.30
CA ARG A 288 -14.15 -39.25 -12.60
C ARG A 288 -13.87 -40.36 -11.60
N ASN A 289 -12.75 -40.29 -10.89
CA ASN A 289 -12.26 -41.36 -10.01
C ASN A 289 -12.69 -41.20 -8.54
N LEU A 290 -13.56 -40.24 -8.22
CA LEU A 290 -14.10 -40.10 -6.86
C LEU A 290 -14.87 -41.35 -6.47
N SER A 291 -14.59 -41.89 -5.29
CA SER A 291 -15.34 -43.02 -4.76
C SER A 291 -16.82 -42.66 -4.58
N PRO A 292 -17.77 -43.60 -4.72
CA PRO A 292 -19.18 -43.32 -4.49
C PRO A 292 -19.48 -42.73 -3.11
N ALA A 293 -18.73 -43.16 -2.09
CA ALA A 293 -18.80 -42.67 -0.71
C ALA A 293 -18.38 -41.20 -0.57
N THR A 294 -17.52 -40.69 -1.45
CA THR A 294 -17.14 -39.27 -1.48
C THR A 294 -18.02 -38.45 -2.43
N ARG A 295 -18.35 -39.01 -3.60
CA ARG A 295 -19.11 -38.33 -4.65
C ARG A 295 -20.52 -37.97 -4.19
N LYS A 296 -21.24 -38.90 -3.54
CA LYS A 296 -22.63 -38.67 -3.13
C LYS A 296 -22.76 -37.50 -2.13
N PRO A 297 -22.01 -37.44 -1.01
CA PRO A 297 -22.05 -36.31 -0.10
C PRO A 297 -21.68 -34.97 -0.76
N LEU A 298 -20.71 -34.97 -1.68
CA LEU A 298 -20.32 -33.77 -2.43
C LEU A 298 -21.43 -33.28 -3.38
N GLU A 299 -22.09 -34.18 -4.10
CA GLU A 299 -23.21 -33.83 -4.98
C GLU A 299 -24.42 -33.30 -4.19
N GLU A 300 -24.70 -33.88 -3.02
CA GLU A 300 -25.73 -33.40 -2.09
C GLU A 300 -25.40 -32.01 -1.54
N LEU A 301 -24.14 -31.78 -1.14
CA LEU A 301 -23.65 -30.47 -0.71
C LEU A 301 -23.78 -29.43 -1.83
N VAL A 302 -23.33 -29.74 -3.05
CA VAL A 302 -23.47 -28.85 -4.21
C VAL A 302 -24.93 -28.51 -4.46
N ARG A 303 -25.84 -29.50 -4.38
CA ARG A 303 -27.28 -29.28 -4.52
C ARG A 303 -27.80 -28.35 -3.44
N ALA A 304 -27.47 -28.59 -2.17
CA ALA A 304 -27.89 -27.77 -1.03
C ALA A 304 -27.38 -26.32 -1.13
N LEU A 305 -26.12 -26.12 -1.51
CA LEU A 305 -25.55 -24.79 -1.72
C LEU A 305 -26.19 -24.07 -2.91
N CYS A 306 -26.57 -24.81 -3.97
CA CYS A 306 -27.28 -24.28 -5.12
C CYS A 306 -28.74 -23.94 -4.80
N THR A 307 -29.50 -24.78 -4.10
CA THR A 307 -30.92 -24.59 -3.78
C THR A 307 -31.08 -23.81 -2.48
N ARG A 308 -30.93 -22.48 -2.55
CA ARG A 308 -31.19 -21.53 -1.44
C ARG A 308 -32.69 -21.49 -1.05
N LYS A 309 -33.30 -22.62 -0.68
CA LYS A 309 -34.63 -22.61 -0.07
C LYS A 309 -34.49 -21.87 1.28
N ASP A 310 -35.12 -20.71 1.33
CA ASP A 310 -35.50 -19.96 2.54
C ASP A 310 -34.48 -19.06 3.24
N GLY A 311 -33.21 -19.02 2.81
CA GLY A 311 -32.27 -18.01 3.32
C GLY A 311 -31.95 -18.15 4.81
N HIS A 312 -32.25 -19.30 5.42
CA HIS A 312 -31.78 -19.65 6.75
C HIS A 312 -30.26 -19.86 6.71
N GLY A 313 -29.55 -19.26 7.69
CA GLY A 313 -28.11 -19.47 7.87
C GLY A 313 -27.78 -20.94 8.14
N GLY A 314 -26.52 -21.35 7.92
CA GLY A 314 -26.06 -22.72 8.19
C GLY A 314 -25.24 -23.39 7.09
N GLN A 315 -24.92 -22.69 5.99
CA GLN A 315 -24.16 -23.28 4.86
C GLN A 315 -22.76 -23.77 5.26
N SER A 316 -22.08 -23.07 6.16
CA SER A 316 -20.80 -23.51 6.72
C SER A 316 -20.94 -24.74 7.61
N GLY A 317 -22.04 -24.87 8.33
CA GLY A 317 -22.40 -26.08 9.09
C GLY A 317 -22.60 -27.28 8.17
N LEU A 318 -23.25 -27.09 7.02
CA LEU A 318 -23.39 -28.13 5.99
C LEU A 318 -22.03 -28.57 5.44
N ILE A 319 -21.15 -27.63 5.09
CA ILE A 319 -19.80 -27.96 4.61
C ILE A 319 -19.05 -28.77 5.67
N ARG A 320 -19.06 -28.33 6.94
CA ARG A 320 -18.40 -29.05 8.06
C ARG A 320 -19.00 -30.43 8.31
N ALA A 321 -20.31 -30.60 8.15
CA ALA A 321 -20.95 -31.91 8.26
C ALA A 321 -20.50 -32.85 7.14
N THR A 322 -20.49 -32.37 5.89
CA THR A 322 -20.00 -33.13 4.73
C THR A 322 -18.52 -33.51 4.86
N VAL A 323 -17.68 -32.61 5.40
CA VAL A 323 -16.26 -32.92 5.68
C VAL A 323 -16.11 -34.09 6.66
N LYS A 324 -16.97 -34.17 7.69
CA LYS A 324 -16.94 -35.28 8.67
C LYS A 324 -17.39 -36.61 8.07
N GLU A 325 -18.25 -36.58 7.04
CA GLU A 325 -18.75 -37.76 6.34
C GLU A 325 -17.73 -38.34 5.35
N ILE A 326 -16.90 -37.48 4.74
CA ILE A 326 -15.89 -37.89 3.75
C ILE A 326 -14.59 -38.31 4.43
N ALA A 327 -14.32 -39.62 4.45
CA ALA A 327 -13.08 -40.19 5.00
C ALA A 327 -11.94 -40.32 3.95
N GLY A 328 -12.26 -40.62 2.69
CA GLY A 328 -11.30 -40.93 1.62
C GLY A 328 -11.06 -39.79 0.61
N ASP A 329 -10.38 -40.12 -0.50
CA ASP A 329 -10.11 -39.24 -1.65
C ASP A 329 -9.44 -37.90 -1.26
N THR A 330 -8.50 -37.92 -0.32
CA THR A 330 -7.91 -36.70 0.27
C THR A 330 -7.15 -35.82 -0.72
N ASP A 331 -6.69 -36.39 -1.83
CA ASP A 331 -5.98 -35.67 -2.89
C ASP A 331 -6.91 -34.99 -3.91
N SER A 332 -8.22 -35.29 -3.87
CA SER A 332 -9.23 -34.63 -4.71
C SER A 332 -9.20 -33.11 -4.49
N ALA A 333 -9.27 -32.35 -5.58
CA ALA A 333 -9.40 -30.90 -5.51
C ALA A 333 -10.73 -30.47 -4.87
N ALA A 334 -11.81 -31.26 -5.06
CA ALA A 334 -13.09 -31.02 -4.39
C ALA A 334 -12.98 -31.23 -2.87
N VAL A 335 -12.37 -32.34 -2.43
CA VAL A 335 -12.19 -32.66 -1.01
C VAL A 335 -11.24 -31.68 -0.32
N ARG A 336 -10.10 -31.35 -0.93
CA ARG A 336 -9.18 -30.33 -0.40
C ARG A 336 -9.84 -28.97 -0.24
N MET A 337 -10.67 -28.56 -1.21
CA MET A 337 -11.40 -27.28 -1.15
C MET A 337 -12.37 -27.20 0.03
N ILE A 338 -13.12 -28.27 0.33
CA ILE A 338 -14.04 -28.27 1.47
C ILE A 338 -13.34 -28.55 2.81
N ARG A 339 -12.11 -29.08 2.81
CA ARG A 339 -11.27 -29.26 4.01
C ARG A 339 -10.37 -28.06 4.33
N ASP A 340 -10.32 -27.05 3.45
CA ASP A 340 -9.59 -25.81 3.68
C ASP A 340 -10.35 -24.93 4.69
N ASP A 341 -10.00 -25.08 5.97
CA ASP A 341 -10.63 -24.34 7.08
C ASP A 341 -10.53 -22.82 6.91
N ALA A 342 -9.42 -22.32 6.34
CA ALA A 342 -9.24 -20.89 6.08
C ALA A 342 -10.22 -20.41 4.99
N LEU A 343 -10.43 -21.21 3.94
CA LEU A 343 -11.44 -20.92 2.92
C LEU A 343 -12.85 -21.01 3.48
N ILE A 344 -13.17 -22.01 4.30
CA ILE A 344 -14.48 -22.12 4.95
C ILE A 344 -14.73 -20.94 5.89
N ALA A 345 -13.72 -20.49 6.65
CA ALA A 345 -13.83 -19.33 7.51
C ALA A 345 -14.06 -18.05 6.69
N LEU A 346 -13.32 -17.86 5.59
CA LEU A 346 -13.53 -16.76 4.66
C LEU A 346 -14.95 -16.82 4.05
N TYR A 347 -15.39 -17.98 3.57
CA TYR A 347 -16.74 -18.22 3.04
C TYR A 347 -17.82 -17.96 4.10
N THR A 348 -17.60 -18.36 5.35
CA THR A 348 -18.56 -18.14 6.44
C THR A 348 -18.72 -16.65 6.72
N ARG A 349 -17.60 -15.92 6.86
CA ARG A 349 -17.60 -14.45 6.99
C ARG A 349 -18.30 -13.78 5.81
N SER A 350 -18.13 -14.35 4.61
CA SER A 350 -18.74 -13.88 3.36
C SER A 350 -20.26 -14.04 3.30
N SER A 351 -20.85 -14.89 4.13
CA SER A 351 -22.26 -15.27 3.98
C SER A 351 -23.26 -14.19 4.43
N THR A 352 -22.79 -13.09 5.02
CA THR A 352 -23.66 -11.99 5.51
C THR A 352 -23.64 -10.79 4.56
N HIS A 353 -24.81 -10.20 4.29
CA HIS A 353 -24.95 -9.00 3.47
C HIS A 353 -24.11 -7.81 3.98
N ARG A 354 -23.95 -7.69 5.31
CA ARG A 354 -23.14 -6.65 5.96
C ARG A 354 -21.68 -6.71 5.50
N ALA A 355 -21.15 -7.92 5.35
CA ALA A 355 -19.75 -8.12 5.03
C ALA A 355 -19.39 -7.55 3.64
N HIS A 356 -20.36 -7.36 2.74
CA HIS A 356 -20.12 -6.85 1.38
C HIS A 356 -19.70 -5.36 1.39
N LEU A 357 -20.18 -4.57 2.37
CA LEU A 357 -19.92 -3.13 2.47
C LEU A 357 -19.07 -2.77 3.70
N MET A 358 -19.19 -3.56 4.77
CA MET A 358 -18.38 -3.47 5.98
C MET A 358 -17.78 -4.84 6.30
N PRO A 359 -16.76 -5.28 5.55
CA PRO A 359 -16.07 -6.51 5.91
C PRO A 359 -15.54 -6.37 7.36
N PRO A 360 -15.60 -7.44 8.17
CA PRO A 360 -14.85 -7.46 9.43
C PRO A 360 -13.39 -7.13 9.09
N GLU A 361 -12.70 -6.42 9.98
CA GLU A 361 -11.27 -6.14 9.80
C GLU A 361 -10.57 -7.47 9.48
N GLN A 362 -10.17 -7.61 8.22
CA GLN A 362 -9.41 -8.76 7.80
C GLN A 362 -7.99 -8.45 8.25
N GLU A 363 -7.53 -9.19 9.26
CA GLU A 363 -6.11 -9.16 9.60
C GLU A 363 -5.31 -9.37 8.30
N ASP A 364 -4.32 -8.50 8.10
CA ASP A 364 -3.37 -8.67 7.02
C ASP A 364 -2.78 -10.09 7.13
N GLY A 365 -2.92 -10.88 6.07
CA GLY A 365 -2.72 -12.32 6.15
C GLY A 365 -2.73 -13.01 4.79
N PRO A 366 -2.07 -14.16 4.65
CA PRO A 366 -2.14 -14.95 3.44
C PRO A 366 -3.55 -15.44 3.18
N LEU A 367 -3.91 -15.50 1.90
CA LEU A 367 -5.18 -16.05 1.47
C LEU A 367 -5.22 -17.57 1.70
N PRO A 368 -6.42 -18.17 1.76
CA PRO A 368 -6.56 -19.62 1.84
C PRO A 368 -5.79 -20.34 0.71
N PRO A 369 -5.06 -21.43 1.00
CA PRO A 369 -4.22 -22.11 0.01
C PRO A 369 -4.97 -22.51 -1.27
N THR A 370 -6.19 -23.04 -1.14
CA THR A 370 -6.98 -23.47 -2.30
C THR A 370 -7.44 -22.30 -3.18
N LEU A 371 -7.60 -21.11 -2.58
CA LEU A 371 -7.90 -19.87 -3.31
C LEU A 371 -6.66 -19.35 -4.06
N ILE A 372 -5.47 -19.44 -3.45
CA ILE A 372 -4.19 -19.09 -4.11
C ILE A 372 -3.91 -20.04 -5.29
N GLU A 373 -4.14 -21.33 -5.12
CA GLU A 373 -4.00 -22.32 -6.20
C GLU A 373 -4.97 -22.05 -7.36
N ALA A 374 -6.21 -21.67 -7.05
CA ALA A 374 -7.18 -21.29 -8.06
C ALA A 374 -6.78 -20.03 -8.81
N ALA A 375 -6.31 -19.00 -8.10
CA ALA A 375 -5.80 -17.77 -8.70
C ALA A 375 -4.61 -18.06 -9.61
N SER A 376 -3.65 -18.85 -9.15
CA SER A 376 -2.44 -19.21 -9.91
C SER A 376 -2.76 -19.99 -11.19
N ARG A 377 -3.74 -20.90 -11.14
CA ARG A 377 -4.20 -21.63 -12.35
C ARG A 377 -4.91 -20.71 -13.33
N TRP A 378 -5.71 -19.77 -12.82
CA TRP A 378 -6.40 -18.79 -13.64
C TRP A 378 -5.41 -17.81 -14.30
N GLU A 379 -4.46 -17.24 -13.56
CA GLU A 379 -3.42 -16.32 -14.06
C GLU A 379 -2.65 -16.91 -15.25
N LYS A 380 -2.35 -18.22 -15.23
CA LYS A 380 -1.65 -18.91 -16.33
C LYS A 380 -2.42 -18.90 -17.66
N GLY A 381 -3.76 -18.84 -17.61
CA GLY A 381 -4.64 -18.85 -18.78
C GLY A 381 -5.38 -17.53 -19.00
N ASP A 382 -5.01 -16.48 -18.27
CA ASP A 382 -5.72 -15.21 -18.32
C ASP A 382 -5.36 -14.42 -19.59
N GLN A 383 -6.38 -13.97 -20.31
CA GLN A 383 -6.21 -13.23 -21.56
C GLN A 383 -5.67 -11.81 -21.35
N ALA A 384 -5.95 -11.18 -20.21
CA ALA A 384 -5.44 -9.83 -19.93
C ALA A 384 -3.91 -9.81 -19.89
N VAL A 385 -3.27 -10.90 -19.44
CA VAL A 385 -1.81 -11.05 -19.44
C VAL A 385 -1.23 -10.89 -20.85
N ASN A 386 -1.83 -11.55 -21.83
CA ASN A 386 -1.36 -11.48 -23.22
C ASN A 386 -1.63 -10.10 -23.83
N LEU A 387 -2.75 -9.47 -23.50
CA LEU A 387 -3.09 -8.13 -23.97
C LEU A 387 -2.17 -7.05 -23.42
N ILE A 388 -1.83 -7.13 -22.13
CA ILE A 388 -0.83 -6.25 -21.51
C ILE A 388 0.54 -6.48 -22.17
N ALA A 389 0.91 -7.73 -22.41
CA ALA A 389 2.17 -8.05 -23.07
C ALA A 389 2.26 -7.49 -24.50
N SER A 390 1.15 -7.47 -25.25
CA SER A 390 1.13 -6.89 -26.61
C SER A 390 1.39 -5.39 -26.66
N THR A 391 1.22 -4.65 -25.55
CA THR A 391 1.59 -3.23 -25.49
C THR A 391 3.06 -3.01 -25.13
N GLY A 392 3.88 -4.08 -25.10
CA GLY A 392 5.28 -4.03 -24.65
C GLY A 392 5.43 -3.92 -23.14
N ARG A 393 4.33 -3.98 -22.39
CA ARG A 393 4.28 -3.81 -20.93
C ARG A 393 4.29 -5.15 -20.23
N ARG A 394 4.65 -5.14 -18.94
CA ARG A 394 4.76 -6.36 -18.16
C ARG A 394 3.51 -6.61 -17.31
N ALA A 395 2.89 -7.77 -17.51
CA ALA A 395 1.77 -8.20 -16.68
C ALA A 395 2.31 -8.78 -15.37
N TRP A 396 1.96 -8.20 -14.22
CA TRP A 396 2.36 -8.70 -12.91
C TRP A 396 1.46 -9.82 -12.40
N PRO A 397 1.92 -10.63 -11.42
CA PRO A 397 1.02 -11.52 -10.71
C PRO A 397 -0.13 -10.72 -10.09
N VAL A 398 -1.34 -11.27 -10.09
CA VAL A 398 -2.54 -10.57 -9.59
C VAL A 398 -2.51 -10.44 -8.09
N LEU A 399 -2.07 -11.49 -7.41
CA LEU A 399 -1.95 -11.51 -5.95
C LEU A 399 -0.55 -11.14 -5.44
N GLY A 400 0.32 -10.61 -6.30
CA GLY A 400 1.74 -10.43 -5.99
C GLY A 400 2.52 -11.75 -5.98
N SER A 401 3.83 -11.67 -5.75
CA SER A 401 4.71 -12.83 -5.59
C SER A 401 4.66 -13.42 -4.18
N GLY A 402 4.36 -12.59 -3.19
CA GLY A 402 4.56 -12.85 -1.77
C GLY A 402 6.01 -12.69 -1.31
N ASP A 403 6.92 -12.29 -2.20
CA ASP A 403 8.35 -12.18 -1.89
C ASP A 403 8.65 -10.86 -1.17
N VAL A 404 9.48 -10.92 -0.13
CA VAL A 404 9.97 -9.75 0.61
C VAL A 404 11.49 -9.73 0.50
N LEU A 405 12.05 -8.59 0.05
CA LEU A 405 13.49 -8.39 -0.10
C LEU A 405 14.04 -7.57 1.06
N GLY A 406 15.05 -8.09 1.76
CA GLY A 406 15.87 -7.37 2.72
C GLY A 406 17.25 -7.02 2.17
N LEU A 407 17.69 -5.77 2.36
CA LEU A 407 19.05 -5.30 2.09
C LEU A 407 19.76 -5.00 3.41
N LEU A 408 20.97 -5.54 3.58
CA LEU A 408 21.77 -5.38 4.79
C LEU A 408 23.26 -5.23 4.42
N ALA A 409 23.92 -4.16 4.87
CA ALA A 409 25.37 -4.01 4.72
C ALA A 409 26.13 -4.87 5.73
N VAL A 410 27.15 -5.58 5.26
CA VAL A 410 28.04 -6.35 6.13
C VAL A 410 29.18 -5.45 6.60
N GLY A 411 29.32 -5.31 7.91
CA GLY A 411 30.35 -4.49 8.53
C GLY A 411 31.70 -5.20 8.63
N LEU A 412 32.74 -4.43 8.93
CA LEU A 412 34.05 -4.95 9.29
C LEU A 412 33.99 -5.73 10.60
N ASP A 413 34.94 -6.65 10.76
CA ASP A 413 35.04 -7.45 11.97
C ASP A 413 35.33 -6.60 13.20
N ARG A 414 34.83 -7.07 14.35
CA ARG A 414 35.10 -6.47 15.65
C ARG A 414 35.44 -7.59 16.61
N GLU A 415 36.63 -7.48 17.20
CA GLU A 415 37.16 -8.46 18.13
C GLU A 415 36.14 -8.74 19.25
N GLY A 416 35.84 -10.02 19.49
CA GLY A 416 34.85 -10.46 20.50
C GLY A 416 33.37 -10.25 20.12
N ARG A 417 33.05 -9.86 18.87
CA ARG A 417 31.68 -9.62 18.39
C ARG A 417 31.32 -10.39 17.12
N GLU A 418 31.89 -11.56 16.96
CA GLU A 418 31.67 -12.46 15.80
C GLU A 418 30.18 -12.81 15.61
N ASN A 419 29.40 -12.85 16.70
CA ASN A 419 27.97 -13.15 16.67
C ASN A 419 27.06 -11.96 16.31
N ASP A 420 27.57 -10.72 16.27
CA ASP A 420 26.74 -9.53 15.99
C ASP A 420 26.01 -9.64 14.64
N ASP A 421 26.69 -10.18 13.63
CA ASP A 421 26.13 -10.31 12.28
C ASP A 421 25.13 -11.45 12.18
N HIS A 422 25.37 -12.57 12.88
CA HIS A 422 24.38 -13.64 13.02
C HIS A 422 23.10 -13.12 13.68
N GLU A 423 23.23 -12.30 14.73
CA GLU A 423 22.09 -11.68 15.40
C GLU A 423 21.38 -10.65 14.51
N ALA A 424 22.12 -9.83 13.78
CA ALA A 424 21.54 -8.88 12.83
C ALA A 424 20.73 -9.60 11.74
N VAL A 425 21.25 -10.71 11.19
CA VAL A 425 20.53 -11.52 10.21
C VAL A 425 19.33 -12.23 10.83
N ARG A 426 19.41 -12.73 12.07
CA ARG A 426 18.24 -13.28 12.79
C ARG A 426 17.16 -12.22 12.96
N ALA A 427 17.53 -11.00 13.35
CA ALA A 427 16.60 -9.89 13.49
C ALA A 427 15.95 -9.52 12.14
N LEU A 428 16.74 -9.49 11.06
CA LEU A 428 16.25 -9.31 9.69
C LEU A 428 15.26 -10.41 9.30
N LEU A 429 15.62 -11.69 9.47
CA LEU A 429 14.73 -12.83 9.15
C LEU A 429 13.41 -12.74 9.91
N ARG A 430 13.43 -12.40 11.21
CA ARG A 430 12.20 -12.18 11.99
C ARG A 430 11.35 -11.05 11.42
N CYS A 431 11.97 -9.94 10.99
CA CYS A 431 11.27 -8.82 10.36
C CYS A 431 10.66 -9.22 9.01
N LEU A 432 11.44 -9.83 8.11
CA LEU A 432 10.96 -10.26 6.80
C LEU A 432 9.85 -11.30 6.92
N HIS A 433 9.95 -12.22 7.87
CA HIS A 433 8.90 -13.20 8.15
C HIS A 433 7.59 -12.53 8.56
N ARG A 434 7.61 -11.62 9.56
CA ARG A 434 6.42 -10.87 9.98
C ARG A 434 5.76 -10.10 8.82
N ARG A 435 6.57 -9.53 7.92
CA ARG A 435 6.06 -8.82 6.73
C ARG A 435 5.44 -9.76 5.71
N ARG A 436 6.10 -10.88 5.40
CA ARG A 436 5.56 -11.89 4.50
C ARG A 436 4.21 -12.41 4.98
N GLU A 437 4.05 -12.62 6.28
CA GLU A 437 2.77 -13.08 6.85
C GLU A 437 1.63 -12.04 6.72
N ARG A 438 1.91 -10.78 6.35
CA ARG A 438 0.90 -9.76 6.03
C ARG A 438 0.52 -9.70 4.54
N LEU A 439 1.24 -10.42 3.68
CA LEU A 439 1.01 -10.45 2.24
C LEU A 439 -0.04 -11.49 1.86
N LEU A 440 -0.66 -11.31 0.69
CA LEU A 440 -1.71 -12.21 0.18
C LEU A 440 -1.19 -13.61 -0.14
N ARG A 441 0.12 -13.74 -0.42
CA ARG A 441 0.83 -15.00 -0.64
C ARG A 441 2.00 -15.11 0.33
N ARG A 442 2.34 -16.35 0.71
CA ARG A 442 3.61 -16.67 1.36
C ARG A 442 4.66 -16.94 0.29
N GLY A 443 5.39 -15.91 -0.12
CA GLY A 443 6.51 -16.05 -1.05
C GLY A 443 7.84 -16.35 -0.35
N THR A 444 8.92 -16.18 -1.08
CA THR A 444 10.28 -16.42 -0.64
C THR A 444 10.82 -15.20 0.10
N LEU A 445 11.48 -15.41 1.24
CA LEU A 445 12.27 -14.37 1.88
C LEU A 445 13.56 -14.21 1.11
N ARG A 446 13.86 -13.00 0.64
CA ARG A 446 15.07 -12.71 -0.13
C ARG A 446 15.97 -11.79 0.66
N ILE A 447 17.25 -12.11 0.74
CA ILE A 447 18.25 -11.29 1.44
C ILE A 447 19.37 -10.99 0.46
N ARG A 448 19.76 -9.72 0.37
CA ARG A 448 20.99 -9.30 -0.30
C ARG A 448 21.91 -8.65 0.71
N LEU A 449 23.02 -9.34 0.96
CA LEU A 449 24.10 -8.86 1.81
C LEU A 449 25.04 -8.02 0.96
N LEU A 450 25.25 -6.77 1.38
CA LEU A 450 26.05 -5.80 0.64
C LEU A 450 27.46 -5.82 1.23
N ALA A 451 28.45 -6.11 0.38
CA ALA A 451 29.82 -6.32 0.80
C ALA A 451 30.77 -5.38 0.09
N SER A 452 31.61 -4.71 0.88
CA SER A 452 32.80 -4.05 0.35
C SER A 452 33.86 -5.11 -0.02
N PRO A 453 34.92 -4.76 -0.76
CA PRO A 453 36.01 -5.69 -1.03
C PRO A 453 36.55 -6.38 0.23
N GLU A 454 36.60 -5.65 1.35
CA GLU A 454 37.10 -6.13 2.64
C GLU A 454 36.11 -7.04 3.40
N THR A 455 34.81 -7.01 3.05
CA THR A 455 33.78 -7.78 3.74
C THR A 455 33.16 -8.90 2.89
N SER A 456 33.64 -9.09 1.65
CA SER A 456 33.10 -10.10 0.71
C SER A 456 33.10 -11.52 1.29
N GLU A 457 34.25 -12.03 1.75
CA GLU A 457 34.35 -13.41 2.26
C GLU A 457 33.39 -13.66 3.43
N ARG A 458 33.30 -12.68 4.34
CA ARG A 458 32.41 -12.69 5.50
C ARG A 458 30.95 -12.65 5.07
N ALA A 459 30.58 -11.81 4.10
CA ALA A 459 29.22 -11.74 3.57
C ALA A 459 28.81 -13.08 2.93
N HIS A 460 29.71 -13.74 2.21
CA HIS A 460 29.45 -15.07 1.63
C HIS A 460 29.29 -16.14 2.71
N ALA A 461 30.12 -16.11 3.76
CA ALA A 461 29.97 -17.01 4.90
C ALA A 461 28.60 -16.81 5.60
N LEU A 462 28.21 -15.55 5.80
CA LEU A 462 26.92 -15.20 6.41
C LEU A 462 25.74 -15.59 5.51
N ALA A 463 25.84 -15.43 4.19
CA ALA A 463 24.82 -15.90 3.24
C ALA A 463 24.64 -17.41 3.30
N ARG A 464 25.73 -18.19 3.29
CA ARG A 464 25.69 -19.66 3.46
C ARG A 464 25.06 -20.07 4.79
N TRP A 465 25.49 -19.42 5.88
CA TRP A 465 24.92 -19.67 7.20
C TRP A 465 23.41 -19.36 7.25
N THR A 466 22.98 -18.26 6.62
CA THR A 466 21.57 -17.88 6.52
C THR A 466 20.75 -18.98 5.85
N GLN A 467 21.27 -19.57 4.78
CA GLN A 467 20.64 -20.69 4.08
C GLN A 467 20.60 -21.97 4.94
N THR A 468 21.60 -22.19 5.80
CA THR A 468 21.57 -23.31 6.76
C THR A 468 20.48 -23.15 7.83
N VAL A 469 20.35 -21.95 8.43
CA VAL A 469 19.39 -21.71 9.52
C VAL A 469 17.96 -21.45 9.01
N ALA A 470 17.80 -21.00 7.77
CA ALA A 470 16.51 -20.75 7.13
C ALA A 470 16.53 -21.23 5.67
N PRO A 471 16.41 -22.56 5.42
CA PRO A 471 16.58 -23.17 4.08
C PRO A 471 15.64 -22.68 2.98
N GLN A 472 14.54 -22.02 3.36
CA GLN A 472 13.58 -21.44 2.41
C GLN A 472 13.90 -19.99 2.02
N THR A 473 15.04 -19.46 2.46
CA THR A 473 15.47 -18.07 2.20
C THR A 473 16.45 -18.03 1.02
N ASP A 474 16.22 -17.11 0.09
CA ASP A 474 17.18 -16.78 -0.98
C ASP A 474 18.14 -15.69 -0.50
N ALA A 475 19.24 -16.10 0.14
CA ALA A 475 20.31 -15.19 0.57
C ALA A 475 21.47 -15.17 -0.43
N GLN A 476 21.85 -13.98 -0.90
CA GLN A 476 22.95 -13.76 -1.85
C GLN A 476 23.75 -12.51 -1.47
N VAL A 477 24.95 -12.36 -2.05
CA VAL A 477 25.85 -11.22 -1.82
C VAL A 477 25.88 -10.30 -3.04
N ILE A 478 25.88 -9.00 -2.82
CA ILE A 478 26.23 -7.97 -3.81
C ILE A 478 27.59 -7.40 -3.40
N GLU A 479 28.60 -7.66 -4.21
CA GLU A 479 30.00 -7.29 -3.95
C GLU A 479 30.37 -5.93 -4.56
N GLY A 480 31.57 -5.44 -4.23
CA GLY A 480 32.12 -4.21 -4.82
C GLY A 480 31.50 -2.93 -4.28
N ILE A 481 30.93 -2.98 -3.07
CA ILE A 481 30.33 -1.80 -2.43
C ILE A 481 31.42 -0.87 -1.91
N CYS A 482 31.80 0.11 -2.72
CA CYS A 482 32.80 1.12 -2.38
C CYS A 482 32.57 2.41 -3.18
N GLY A 483 33.22 3.50 -2.75
CA GLY A 483 33.20 4.78 -3.45
C GLY A 483 32.21 5.79 -2.89
N ASP A 484 31.80 6.73 -3.73
CA ASP A 484 30.80 7.74 -3.39
C ASP A 484 29.37 7.18 -3.45
N LEU A 485 28.39 8.04 -3.19
CA LEU A 485 26.98 7.64 -3.12
C LEU A 485 26.45 7.16 -4.48
N ASP A 486 26.88 7.78 -5.58
CA ASP A 486 26.51 7.40 -6.95
C ASP A 486 27.02 5.98 -7.26
N ALA A 487 28.31 5.73 -7.00
CA ALA A 487 28.93 4.42 -7.23
C ALA A 487 28.27 3.32 -6.39
N ILE A 488 28.03 3.58 -5.10
CA ILE A 488 27.37 2.61 -4.21
C ILE A 488 25.95 2.33 -4.72
N ARG A 489 25.15 3.36 -5.03
CA ARG A 489 23.80 3.18 -5.58
C ARG A 489 23.81 2.30 -6.82
N ASP A 490 24.67 2.62 -7.78
CA ASP A 490 24.70 1.96 -9.08
C ASP A 490 25.12 0.50 -8.97
N THR A 491 26.10 0.19 -8.10
CA THR A 491 26.49 -1.19 -7.81
C THR A 491 25.34 -1.97 -7.18
N VAL A 492 24.62 -1.39 -6.21
CA VAL A 492 23.45 -2.07 -5.61
C VAL A 492 22.36 -2.30 -6.67
N VAL A 493 21.99 -1.28 -7.44
CA VAL A 493 20.93 -1.38 -8.45
C VAL A 493 21.30 -2.39 -9.54
N ALA A 494 22.55 -2.41 -10.00
CA ALA A 494 23.05 -3.41 -10.94
C ALA A 494 22.99 -4.82 -10.35
N GLY A 495 23.41 -4.99 -9.09
CA GLY A 495 23.31 -6.25 -8.37
C GLY A 495 21.86 -6.77 -8.27
N LEU A 496 20.91 -5.89 -7.96
CA LEU A 496 19.49 -6.23 -7.93
C LEU A 496 18.92 -6.56 -9.32
N ALA A 497 19.44 -5.91 -10.37
CA ALA A 497 19.03 -6.15 -11.76
C ALA A 497 19.65 -7.40 -12.39
N SER A 498 20.74 -7.94 -11.82
CA SER A 498 21.48 -9.10 -12.37
C SER A 498 20.72 -10.42 -12.34
N GLY A 499 19.63 -10.49 -11.57
CA GLY A 499 18.80 -11.69 -11.46
C GLY A 499 17.94 -11.99 -12.70
N PRO A 500 17.16 -13.08 -12.66
CA PRO A 500 16.25 -13.45 -13.73
C PRO A 500 15.29 -12.32 -14.12
N ALA A 501 14.94 -12.25 -15.40
CA ALA A 501 13.87 -11.37 -15.86
C ALA A 501 12.54 -11.77 -15.20
N PRO A 502 11.72 -10.81 -14.75
CA PRO A 502 10.43 -11.13 -14.17
C PRO A 502 9.50 -11.69 -15.23
N THR A 503 8.77 -12.72 -14.86
CA THR A 503 7.91 -13.48 -15.77
C THR A 503 6.43 -13.12 -15.58
N GLY A 504 6.11 -12.24 -14.64
CA GLY A 504 4.72 -11.95 -14.29
C GLY A 504 4.04 -13.09 -13.53
N ARG A 505 4.83 -14.07 -13.07
CA ARG A 505 4.36 -15.28 -12.38
C ARG A 505 5.11 -15.45 -11.08
N THR A 506 4.47 -16.10 -10.12
CA THR A 506 5.11 -16.42 -8.85
C THR A 506 6.25 -17.42 -9.03
N GLY A 507 7.33 -17.24 -8.27
CA GLY A 507 8.51 -18.10 -8.34
C GLY A 507 9.42 -17.81 -9.54
N SER A 508 9.30 -16.64 -10.19
CA SER A 508 10.20 -16.22 -11.28
C SER A 508 11.67 -16.11 -10.88
N GLY A 509 11.95 -16.00 -9.58
CA GLY A 509 13.29 -15.68 -9.08
C GLY A 509 13.67 -14.21 -9.23
N SER A 510 12.85 -13.40 -9.91
CA SER A 510 13.17 -12.02 -10.22
C SER A 510 12.96 -11.10 -9.03
N LEU A 511 13.97 -10.27 -8.76
CA LEU A 511 13.88 -9.21 -7.75
C LEU A 511 12.97 -8.04 -8.16
N ARG A 512 12.45 -8.05 -9.40
CA ARG A 512 11.45 -7.08 -9.85
C ARG A 512 10.02 -7.46 -9.48
N ASP A 513 9.76 -8.74 -9.18
CA ASP A 513 8.43 -9.25 -8.81
C ASP A 513 8.17 -9.16 -7.29
N ILE A 514 9.13 -8.67 -6.49
CA ILE A 514 9.02 -8.56 -5.02
C ILE A 514 7.87 -7.65 -4.61
N ASP A 515 7.14 -7.98 -3.54
CA ASP A 515 6.02 -7.19 -3.06
C ASP A 515 6.41 -6.14 -2.02
N GLU A 516 7.52 -6.32 -1.32
CA GLU A 516 8.07 -5.33 -0.38
C GLU A 516 9.60 -5.33 -0.38
N LEU A 517 10.18 -4.13 -0.20
CA LEU A 517 11.61 -3.91 0.00
C LEU A 517 11.88 -3.34 1.39
N VAL A 518 12.83 -3.93 2.11
CA VAL A 518 13.28 -3.50 3.43
C VAL A 518 14.77 -3.20 3.37
N VAL A 519 15.14 -1.94 3.59
CA VAL A 519 16.52 -1.50 3.75
C VAL A 519 16.81 -1.41 5.24
N VAL A 520 17.78 -2.21 5.70
CA VAL A 520 18.24 -2.18 7.09
C VAL A 520 19.49 -1.33 7.21
N LEU A 521 19.40 -0.28 8.02
CA LEU A 521 20.49 0.64 8.27
C LEU A 521 21.27 0.18 9.50
N ASN A 522 22.55 -0.12 9.27
CA ASN A 522 23.45 -0.61 10.31
C ASN A 522 24.28 0.54 10.91
N PRO A 523 24.78 0.38 12.15
CA PRO A 523 25.80 1.27 12.70
C PRO A 523 27.14 1.03 11.97
N GLY A 524 27.27 1.62 10.79
CA GLY A 524 28.40 1.49 9.87
C GLY A 524 28.69 2.79 9.13
N PRO A 525 29.55 2.77 8.09
CA PRO A 525 29.89 3.96 7.32
C PRO A 525 28.61 4.64 6.78
N PRO A 526 28.35 5.92 7.11
CA PRO A 526 27.13 6.60 6.69
C PRO A 526 26.92 6.56 5.17
N MET A 527 27.99 6.69 4.39
CA MET A 527 27.92 6.69 2.91
C MET A 527 27.31 5.41 2.33
N THR A 528 27.66 4.25 2.89
CA THR A 528 27.06 2.96 2.47
C THR A 528 25.57 2.95 2.73
N ASN A 529 25.14 3.36 3.92
CA ASN A 529 23.72 3.42 4.27
C ASN A 529 22.95 4.42 3.37
N TYR A 530 23.51 5.59 3.08
CA TYR A 530 22.87 6.56 2.18
C TYR A 530 22.80 6.07 0.73
N GLY A 531 23.85 5.41 0.24
CA GLY A 531 23.83 4.74 -1.07
C GLY A 531 22.80 3.61 -1.12
N MET A 532 22.62 2.85 -0.04
CA MET A 532 21.56 1.85 0.09
C MET A 532 20.16 2.45 0.09
N ILE A 533 19.94 3.58 0.78
CA ILE A 533 18.64 4.28 0.74
C ILE A 533 18.36 4.74 -0.69
N ALA A 534 19.34 5.35 -1.37
CA ALA A 534 19.20 5.79 -2.75
C ALA A 534 18.90 4.63 -3.72
N ALA A 535 19.61 3.51 -3.58
CA ALA A 535 19.35 2.30 -4.35
C ALA A 535 17.98 1.71 -4.05
N GLY A 536 17.58 1.70 -2.77
CA GLY A 536 16.27 1.21 -2.33
C GLY A 536 15.13 2.05 -2.88
N VAL A 537 15.28 3.38 -2.91
CA VAL A 537 14.38 4.31 -3.58
C VAL A 537 14.28 3.93 -5.06
N GLN A 538 15.38 3.94 -5.81
CA GLN A 538 15.37 3.64 -7.25
C GLN A 538 14.80 2.25 -7.56
N TRP A 539 15.15 1.25 -6.77
CA TRP A 539 14.66 -0.11 -6.97
C TRP A 539 13.19 -0.26 -6.64
N SER A 540 12.71 0.36 -5.55
CA SER A 540 11.28 0.36 -5.20
C SER A 540 10.43 0.98 -6.29
N LEU A 541 10.93 2.00 -6.99
CA LEU A 541 10.28 2.62 -8.14
C LEU A 541 10.30 1.73 -9.38
N THR A 542 11.41 1.03 -9.61
CA THR A 542 11.58 0.09 -10.72
C THR A 542 10.71 -1.16 -10.55
N ALA A 543 10.60 -1.68 -9.33
CA ALA A 543 9.72 -2.79 -8.98
C ALA A 543 8.28 -2.33 -8.74
N ALA A 544 8.04 -1.04 -8.51
CA ALA A 544 6.76 -0.48 -8.04
C ALA A 544 6.25 -1.13 -6.73
N CYS A 545 7.14 -1.36 -5.76
CA CYS A 545 6.79 -1.93 -4.45
C CYS A 545 7.01 -0.90 -3.31
N PRO A 546 6.39 -1.07 -2.13
CA PRO A 546 6.69 -0.27 -0.96
C PRO A 546 8.15 -0.47 -0.51
N LEU A 547 8.78 0.64 -0.07
CA LEU A 547 10.08 0.66 0.57
C LEU A 547 9.92 0.90 2.08
N TRP A 548 10.67 0.16 2.87
CA TRP A 548 10.77 0.33 4.32
C TRP A 548 12.23 0.59 4.68
N VAL A 549 12.48 1.61 5.47
CA VAL A 549 13.80 1.90 6.01
C VAL A 549 13.79 1.68 7.51
N THR A 550 14.56 0.69 7.94
CA THR A 550 14.53 0.14 9.30
C THR A 550 15.90 0.31 9.97
N GLU A 551 15.90 0.66 11.25
CA GLU A 551 17.11 0.80 12.05
C GLU A 551 17.48 -0.54 12.72
N LEU A 552 18.74 -0.96 12.54
CA LEU A 552 19.33 -2.02 13.36
C LEU A 552 19.84 -1.44 14.68
N VAL A 553 19.21 -1.85 15.78
CA VAL A 553 19.60 -1.47 17.14
C VAL A 553 20.31 -2.63 17.81
N ARG A 554 21.51 -2.36 18.34
CA ARG A 554 22.29 -3.34 19.11
C ARG A 554 22.14 -3.06 20.60
N ARG A 555 21.62 -4.02 21.37
CA ARG A 555 21.49 -3.97 22.83
C ARG A 555 22.31 -5.10 23.45
N GLY A 556 23.53 -4.79 23.88
CA GLY A 556 24.47 -5.80 24.40
C GLY A 556 24.76 -6.88 23.34
N ALA A 557 24.50 -8.15 23.69
CA ALA A 557 24.64 -9.29 22.79
C ALA A 557 23.44 -9.53 21.85
N SER A 558 22.37 -8.73 21.94
CA SER A 558 21.15 -8.90 21.12
C SER A 558 21.05 -7.81 20.06
N SER A 559 20.57 -8.19 18.87
CA SER A 559 20.18 -7.26 17.81
C SER A 559 18.67 -7.26 17.63
N ASP A 560 18.10 -6.07 17.50
CA ASP A 560 16.68 -5.87 17.20
C ASP A 560 16.49 -4.85 16.08
N LEU A 561 15.37 -4.95 15.38
CA LEU A 561 14.97 -4.02 14.34
C LEU A 561 13.82 -3.17 14.85
N ARG A 562 14.04 -1.87 15.00
CA ARG A 562 12.94 -0.93 15.26
C ARG A 562 12.09 -0.83 14.00
N GLU A 563 10.76 -0.89 14.17
CA GLU A 563 9.86 -0.82 13.02
C GLU A 563 10.17 0.45 12.21
N GLY A 564 10.52 0.23 10.95
CA GLY A 564 11.03 1.27 10.09
C GLY A 564 9.94 2.18 9.57
N GLN A 565 10.33 3.32 9.01
CA GLN A 565 9.40 4.18 8.32
C GLN A 565 9.09 3.63 6.93
N ARG A 566 7.80 3.67 6.57
CA ARG A 566 7.38 3.40 5.19
C ARG A 566 7.74 4.61 4.35
N MET A 567 8.72 4.44 3.47
CA MET A 567 9.10 5.46 2.53
C MET A 567 8.37 5.19 1.22
N LEU A 568 7.45 6.08 0.88
CA LEU A 568 6.98 6.17 -0.49
C LEU A 568 8.02 6.99 -1.24
N ALA A 569 8.97 6.30 -1.88
CA ALA A 569 9.84 6.90 -2.89
C ALA A 569 8.94 7.67 -3.87
N ARG A 570 9.02 9.01 -3.84
CA ARG A 570 8.00 9.83 -4.50
C ARG A 570 8.25 9.98 -5.98
N LEU A 571 7.23 9.58 -6.74
CA LEU A 571 6.99 9.82 -8.16
C LEU A 571 5.54 10.30 -8.41
N GLY A 572 5.03 11.17 -7.53
CA GLY A 572 3.64 11.64 -7.62
C GLY A 572 2.49 10.63 -7.34
N PRO A 573 2.68 9.44 -6.69
CA PRO A 573 1.59 8.51 -6.47
C PRO A 573 0.50 9.07 -5.56
N ASP A 574 0.78 10.05 -4.68
CA ASP A 574 -0.25 10.62 -3.81
C ASP A 574 -1.34 11.36 -4.57
N ARG A 575 -0.99 12.14 -5.61
CA ARG A 575 -2.00 12.83 -6.44
C ARG A 575 -2.91 11.82 -7.12
N VAL A 576 -2.30 10.76 -7.63
CA VAL A 576 -2.98 9.65 -8.31
C VAL A 576 -3.82 8.86 -7.32
N LEU A 577 -3.30 8.54 -6.14
CA LEU A 577 -4.02 7.88 -5.05
C LEU A 577 -5.19 8.73 -4.55
N ILE A 578 -5.02 10.06 -4.44
CA ILE A 578 -6.09 10.99 -4.11
C ILE A 578 -7.13 11.00 -5.23
N GLY A 579 -6.72 11.10 -6.50
CA GLY A 579 -7.63 11.07 -7.65
C GLY A 579 -8.44 9.76 -7.70
N LEU A 580 -7.77 8.63 -7.50
CA LEU A 580 -8.39 7.31 -7.39
C LEU A 580 -9.32 7.22 -6.17
N ALA A 581 -8.91 7.74 -5.01
CA ALA A 581 -9.71 7.74 -3.79
C ALA A 581 -10.94 8.65 -3.92
N LEU A 582 -10.78 9.80 -4.58
CA LEU A 582 -11.85 10.73 -4.93
C LEU A 582 -12.85 10.07 -5.87
N ASN A 583 -12.39 9.41 -6.92
CA ASN A 583 -13.25 8.66 -7.84
C ASN A 583 -13.95 7.47 -7.14
N ALA A 584 -13.28 6.79 -6.21
CA ALA A 584 -13.90 5.75 -5.40
C ALA A 584 -14.98 6.33 -4.46
N ALA A 585 -14.67 7.41 -3.73
CA ALA A 585 -15.60 8.10 -2.84
C ALA A 585 -16.81 8.65 -3.61
N ARG A 586 -16.60 9.20 -4.81
CA ARG A 586 -17.66 9.62 -5.76
C ARG A 586 -18.52 8.48 -6.27
N ARG A 587 -18.15 7.22 -6.07
CA ARG A 587 -19.00 6.04 -6.34
C ARG A 587 -19.54 5.40 -5.06
N LEU A 588 -19.34 6.06 -3.92
CA LEU A 588 -19.57 5.54 -2.57
C LEU A 588 -18.77 4.27 -2.26
N ASP A 589 -17.70 3.98 -2.99
CA ASP A 589 -16.77 2.91 -2.64
C ASP A 589 -15.78 3.39 -1.57
N LEU A 590 -16.33 3.66 -0.38
CA LEU A 590 -15.60 4.24 0.75
C LEU A 590 -14.52 3.30 1.27
N ARG A 591 -14.69 1.98 1.10
CA ARG A 591 -13.66 1.01 1.44
C ARG A 591 -12.43 1.19 0.56
N THR A 592 -12.61 1.22 -0.75
CA THR A 592 -11.50 1.42 -1.70
C THR A 592 -10.86 2.78 -1.47
N ALA A 593 -11.64 3.85 -1.24
CA ALA A 593 -11.09 5.16 -0.89
C ALA A 593 -10.19 5.11 0.36
N ILE A 594 -10.64 4.50 1.46
CA ILE A 594 -9.84 4.31 2.69
C ILE A 594 -8.56 3.51 2.42
N GLN A 595 -8.65 2.44 1.62
CA GLN A 595 -7.48 1.62 1.27
C GLN A 595 -6.46 2.38 0.42
N LEU A 596 -6.92 3.22 -0.49
CA LEU A 596 -6.06 4.03 -1.36
C LEU A 596 -5.33 5.10 -0.54
N ILE A 597 -6.02 5.83 0.34
CA ILE A 597 -5.36 6.82 1.19
C ILE A 597 -4.39 6.18 2.20
N ALA A 598 -4.66 4.95 2.67
CA ALA A 598 -3.75 4.19 3.52
C ALA A 598 -2.47 3.74 2.79
N ARG A 599 -2.43 3.84 1.46
CA ARG A 599 -1.24 3.54 0.66
C ARG A 599 -0.36 4.76 0.40
N GLY A 600 -0.86 5.97 0.62
CA GLY A 600 -0.11 7.21 0.38
C GLY A 600 0.73 7.66 1.56
N SER A 601 1.39 8.80 1.39
CA SER A 601 2.23 9.43 2.44
C SER A 601 1.39 9.83 3.65
N GLU A 602 2.04 10.21 4.75
CA GLU A 602 1.39 10.60 6.02
C GLU A 602 0.30 11.70 5.87
N LEU A 603 0.32 12.47 4.77
CA LEU A 603 -0.73 13.43 4.43
C LEU A 603 -2.10 12.77 4.20
N LEU A 604 -2.14 11.58 3.58
CA LEU A 604 -3.40 10.93 3.19
C LEU A 604 -4.13 10.21 4.34
N PRO A 605 -3.43 9.49 5.26
CA PRO A 605 -4.04 8.94 6.46
C PRO A 605 -4.77 9.96 7.33
N GLY A 606 -4.43 11.26 7.27
CA GLY A 606 -5.19 12.32 7.95
C GLY A 606 -6.68 12.39 7.56
N LEU A 607 -7.04 11.95 6.35
CA LEU A 607 -8.44 11.86 5.89
C LEU A 607 -9.17 10.61 6.37
N ARG A 608 -8.45 9.62 6.90
CA ARG A 608 -9.00 8.31 7.26
C ARG A 608 -10.15 8.43 8.28
N PRO A 609 -10.06 9.22 9.36
CA PRO A 609 -11.16 9.34 10.31
C PRO A 609 -12.47 9.85 9.68
N SER A 610 -12.37 10.82 8.75
CA SER A 610 -13.54 11.39 8.06
C SER A 610 -14.19 10.37 7.11
N LEU A 611 -13.38 9.63 6.35
CA LEU A 611 -13.87 8.57 5.48
C LEU A 611 -14.45 7.38 6.26
N GLU A 612 -13.83 7.00 7.39
CA GLU A 612 -14.35 5.95 8.27
C GLU A 612 -15.66 6.35 8.92
N ARG A 613 -15.80 7.61 9.35
CA ARG A 613 -17.06 8.15 9.87
C ARG A 613 -18.16 8.09 8.81
N LEU A 614 -17.91 8.62 7.60
CA LEU A 614 -18.86 8.56 6.50
C LEU A 614 -19.26 7.12 6.15
N ARG A 615 -18.29 6.19 6.13
CA ARG A 615 -18.54 4.76 5.91
C ARG A 615 -19.43 4.17 7.00
N ASN A 616 -19.17 4.49 8.26
CA ASN A 616 -19.96 3.99 9.39
C ASN A 616 -21.37 4.58 9.40
N ASP A 617 -21.54 5.86 9.08
CA ASP A 617 -22.86 6.50 8.97
C ASP A 617 -23.67 5.89 7.81
N PHE A 618 -23.00 5.62 6.68
CA PHE A 618 -23.65 5.11 5.48
C PHE A 618 -23.91 3.59 5.49
N TYR A 619 -23.05 2.78 6.10
CA TYR A 619 -23.16 1.31 6.07
C TYR A 619 -23.32 0.65 7.45
N GLY A 620 -23.05 1.39 8.52
CA GLY A 620 -23.07 0.88 9.89
C GLY A 620 -24.45 0.48 10.38
N PRO A 621 -24.51 -0.44 11.36
CA PRO A 621 -25.77 -0.75 12.04
C PRO A 621 -26.23 0.42 12.91
N LEU A 622 -27.53 0.50 13.16
CA LEU A 622 -28.07 1.31 14.26
C LEU A 622 -28.05 0.50 15.58
N PRO A 623 -27.94 1.17 16.74
CA PRO A 623 -28.20 0.53 18.03
C PRO A 623 -29.57 -0.16 18.05
N ASP A 624 -29.67 -1.29 18.74
CA ASP A 624 -30.94 -2.03 18.86
C ASP A 624 -32.02 -1.20 19.59
N THR A 625 -31.63 -0.18 20.36
CA THR A 625 -32.50 0.77 21.05
C THR A 625 -33.09 1.86 20.14
N SER A 626 -32.65 1.99 18.89
CA SER A 626 -33.14 3.01 17.97
C SER A 626 -34.61 2.80 17.60
N SER A 627 -35.36 3.90 17.59
CA SER A 627 -36.77 3.92 17.23
C SER A 627 -37.00 3.55 15.76
N ARG A 628 -38.24 3.16 15.43
CA ARG A 628 -38.65 2.90 14.04
C ARG A 628 -38.49 4.14 13.15
N ALA A 629 -38.80 5.32 13.69
CA ALA A 629 -38.67 6.61 12.99
C ALA A 629 -37.22 6.91 12.61
N GLU A 630 -36.29 6.77 13.56
CA GLU A 630 -34.84 6.96 13.31
C GLU A 630 -34.32 6.00 12.23
N ARG A 631 -34.77 4.73 12.28
CA ARG A 631 -34.38 3.71 11.32
C ARG A 631 -34.90 4.01 9.91
N PHE A 632 -36.14 4.49 9.78
CA PHE A 632 -36.72 4.88 8.48
C PHE A 632 -36.12 6.18 7.95
N SER A 633 -35.88 7.17 8.82
CA SER A 633 -35.19 8.41 8.46
C SER A 633 -33.78 8.12 7.92
N LEU A 634 -32.99 7.30 8.61
CA LEU A 634 -31.66 6.91 8.12
C LEU A 634 -31.74 6.11 6.82
N ALA A 635 -32.70 5.19 6.68
CA ALA A 635 -32.92 4.46 5.44
C ALA A 635 -33.21 5.40 4.25
N SER A 636 -34.08 6.39 4.46
CA SER A 636 -34.39 7.43 3.48
C SER A 636 -33.14 8.26 3.13
N GLN A 637 -32.36 8.72 4.12
CA GLN A 637 -31.12 9.45 3.90
C GLN A 637 -30.09 8.66 3.07
N ARG A 638 -29.93 7.35 3.34
CA ARG A 638 -29.05 6.44 2.57
C ARG A 638 -29.49 6.34 1.11
N LEU A 639 -30.79 6.17 0.85
CA LEU A 639 -31.34 6.10 -0.51
C LEU A 639 -31.17 7.41 -1.27
N LEU A 640 -31.39 8.55 -0.61
CA LEU A 640 -31.19 9.88 -1.21
C LEU A 640 -29.73 10.13 -1.57
N LEU A 641 -28.78 9.75 -0.72
CA LEU A 641 -27.35 9.84 -1.06
C LEU A 641 -27.02 8.99 -2.29
N ILE A 642 -27.52 7.76 -2.38
CA ILE A 642 -27.30 6.90 -3.56
C ILE A 642 -27.92 7.53 -4.80
N ALA A 643 -29.12 8.12 -4.70
CA ALA A 643 -29.77 8.79 -5.81
C ALA A 643 -28.99 10.04 -6.28
N GLU A 644 -28.35 10.75 -5.36
CA GLU A 644 -27.49 11.89 -5.66
C GLU A 644 -26.27 11.44 -6.49
N VAL A 645 -25.66 10.32 -6.10
CA VAL A 645 -24.33 9.94 -6.57
C VAL A 645 -24.34 8.92 -7.73
N ALA A 646 -25.32 8.01 -7.79
CA ALA A 646 -25.28 6.82 -8.65
C ALA A 646 -26.23 6.86 -9.88
N GLN A 647 -26.43 8.04 -10.47
CA GLN A 647 -27.44 8.27 -11.53
C GLN A 647 -27.17 7.48 -12.84
N ARG A 648 -25.92 7.13 -13.12
CA ARG A 648 -25.50 6.56 -14.43
C ARG A 648 -25.43 5.02 -14.47
N HIS A 649 -25.65 4.33 -13.34
CA HIS A 649 -25.46 2.87 -13.25
C HIS A 649 -26.58 2.20 -12.44
N PRO A 650 -27.71 1.82 -13.07
CA PRO A 650 -28.92 1.42 -12.35
C PRO A 650 -28.78 0.10 -11.56
N ILE A 651 -28.06 -0.89 -12.10
CA ILE A 651 -27.86 -2.18 -11.41
C ILE A 651 -26.94 -2.03 -10.19
N PRO A 652 -25.74 -1.40 -10.28
CA PRO A 652 -24.92 -1.11 -9.11
C PRO A 652 -25.63 -0.27 -8.05
N ALA A 653 -26.39 0.76 -8.45
CA ALA A 653 -27.13 1.62 -7.53
C ALA A 653 -28.20 0.83 -6.75
N ALA A 654 -28.99 -0.01 -7.43
CA ALA A 654 -29.99 -0.85 -6.79
C ALA A 654 -29.36 -1.89 -5.85
N TYR A 655 -28.24 -2.49 -6.25
CA TYR A 655 -27.49 -3.41 -5.40
C TYR A 655 -26.97 -2.70 -4.15
N LEU A 656 -26.33 -1.53 -4.30
CA LEU A 656 -25.84 -0.72 -3.19
C LEU A 656 -26.96 -0.34 -2.22
N ALA A 657 -28.13 0.04 -2.75
CA ALA A 657 -29.31 0.38 -1.94
C ALA A 657 -29.76 -0.79 -1.06
N VAL A 658 -29.88 -2.00 -1.62
CA VAL A 658 -30.27 -3.18 -0.83
C VAL A 658 -29.25 -3.48 0.26
N GLN A 659 -27.95 -3.41 -0.06
CA GLN A 659 -26.88 -3.75 0.87
C GLN A 659 -26.70 -2.67 1.96
N ALA A 660 -26.92 -1.39 1.63
CA ALA A 660 -26.84 -0.30 2.60
C ALA A 660 -28.00 -0.34 3.63
N LEU A 661 -29.13 -0.97 3.29
CA LEU A 661 -30.27 -1.11 4.19
C LEU A 661 -30.27 -2.42 4.98
N ARG A 662 -29.85 -3.54 4.36
CA ARG A 662 -29.88 -4.87 4.96
C ARG A 662 -28.47 -5.46 5.09
N PRO A 663 -28.09 -6.03 6.25
CA PRO A 663 -28.88 -6.25 7.45
C PRO A 663 -28.77 -5.11 8.47
N ALA A 664 -28.01 -4.06 8.14
CA ALA A 664 -27.61 -3.00 9.07
C ALA A 664 -28.80 -2.27 9.71
N LEU A 665 -29.86 -2.01 8.93
CA LEU A 665 -31.09 -1.39 9.42
C LEU A 665 -32.22 -2.41 9.53
N PHE A 666 -32.33 -3.38 8.62
CA PHE A 666 -33.44 -4.34 8.64
C PHE A 666 -32.97 -5.79 8.62
N SER A 667 -33.46 -6.58 9.57
CA SER A 667 -33.34 -8.05 9.54
C SER A 667 -33.99 -8.61 8.27
N TRP A 668 -33.69 -9.87 7.92
CA TRP A 668 -34.26 -10.49 6.72
C TRP A 668 -35.79 -10.52 6.74
N GLU A 669 -36.39 -10.84 7.88
CA GLU A 669 -37.85 -10.88 8.02
C GLU A 669 -38.47 -9.49 7.97
N ALA A 670 -37.86 -8.49 8.63
CA ALA A 670 -38.29 -7.10 8.53
C ALA A 670 -38.20 -6.57 7.09
N TRP A 671 -37.13 -6.92 6.37
CA TRP A 671 -36.92 -6.54 4.97
C TRP A 671 -37.97 -7.15 4.02
N LYS A 672 -38.34 -8.42 4.22
CA LYS A 672 -39.42 -9.06 3.44
C LYS A 672 -40.76 -8.36 3.64
N LEU A 673 -41.09 -8.03 4.89
CA LEU A 673 -42.34 -7.32 5.22
C LEU A 673 -42.34 -5.92 4.59
N LEU A 674 -41.23 -5.19 4.73
CA LEU A 674 -41.10 -3.83 4.18
C LEU A 674 -41.25 -3.81 2.66
N ARG A 675 -40.65 -4.76 1.93
CA ARG A 675 -40.79 -4.88 0.47
C ARG A 675 -42.21 -5.16 0.00
N ARG A 676 -43.06 -5.78 0.82
CA ARG A 676 -44.48 -5.96 0.49
C ARG A 676 -45.28 -4.67 0.61
N GLN A 677 -44.80 -3.74 1.46
CA GLN A 677 -45.47 -2.46 1.74
C GLN A 677 -44.96 -1.32 0.85
N VAL A 678 -43.72 -1.42 0.36
CA VAL A 678 -43.03 -0.37 -0.40
C VAL A 678 -42.66 -0.92 -1.80
N PRO A 679 -43.49 -0.71 -2.84
CA PRO A 679 -43.30 -1.31 -4.16
C PRO A 679 -41.98 -0.93 -4.83
N SER A 680 -41.53 0.32 -4.63
CA SER A 680 -40.26 0.82 -5.16
C SER A 680 -39.05 0.05 -4.60
N LEU A 681 -39.06 -0.30 -3.30
CA LEU A 681 -38.04 -1.17 -2.69
C LEU A 681 -38.07 -2.60 -3.24
N ASP A 682 -39.25 -3.13 -3.59
CA ASP A 682 -39.34 -4.44 -4.23
C ASP A 682 -38.73 -4.45 -5.64
N ALA A 683 -38.98 -3.40 -6.42
CA ALA A 683 -38.38 -3.21 -7.74
C ALA A 683 -36.84 -3.08 -7.66
N LEU A 684 -36.34 -2.30 -6.71
CA LEU A 684 -34.89 -2.20 -6.43
C LEU A 684 -34.30 -3.55 -6.05
N ALA A 685 -34.97 -4.33 -5.18
CA ALA A 685 -34.49 -5.66 -4.78
C ALA A 685 -34.46 -6.67 -5.95
N LYS A 686 -35.45 -6.62 -6.85
CA LYS A 686 -35.46 -7.43 -8.08
C LYS A 686 -34.30 -7.05 -9.00
N THR A 687 -34.03 -5.75 -9.15
CA THR A 687 -32.92 -5.22 -9.95
C THR A 687 -31.55 -5.58 -9.37
N ALA A 688 -31.38 -5.45 -8.06
CA ALA A 688 -30.16 -5.84 -7.35
C ALA A 688 -29.78 -7.31 -7.57
N ASN A 689 -30.77 -8.19 -7.76
CA ASN A 689 -30.52 -9.62 -8.03
C ASN A 689 -29.92 -9.90 -9.41
N LEU A 690 -29.92 -8.92 -10.31
CA LEU A 690 -29.27 -8.99 -11.63
C LEU A 690 -27.80 -8.56 -11.59
N ALA A 691 -27.33 -7.97 -10.49
CA ALA A 691 -25.92 -7.71 -10.28
C ALA A 691 -25.14 -9.02 -10.13
N LEU A 692 -23.88 -9.05 -10.58
CA LEU A 692 -22.98 -10.19 -10.39
C LEU A 692 -22.78 -10.52 -8.90
N GLN A 693 -22.71 -9.49 -8.07
CA GLN A 693 -22.61 -9.57 -6.62
C GLN A 693 -23.90 -10.05 -5.94
N GLY A 694 -25.02 -9.99 -6.67
CA GLY A 694 -26.33 -10.44 -6.24
C GLY A 694 -26.54 -11.93 -6.54
N HIS A 695 -27.55 -12.24 -7.36
CA HIS A 695 -27.95 -13.61 -7.68
C HIS A 695 -27.77 -13.96 -9.16
N ALA A 696 -27.19 -13.08 -9.97
CA ALA A 696 -27.02 -13.32 -11.40
C ALA A 696 -26.19 -14.59 -11.64
N LEU A 697 -25.07 -14.72 -10.94
CA LEU A 697 -24.18 -15.89 -11.06
C LEU A 697 -24.83 -17.18 -10.56
N ASP A 698 -25.56 -17.15 -9.44
CA ASP A 698 -26.31 -18.33 -8.96
C ASP A 698 -27.34 -18.83 -9.99
N ARG A 699 -28.00 -17.91 -10.71
CA ARG A 699 -29.03 -18.21 -11.70
C ARG A 699 -28.44 -18.78 -13.00
N LEU A 700 -27.28 -18.31 -13.41
CA LEU A 700 -26.53 -18.86 -14.55
C LEU A 700 -26.14 -20.32 -14.30
N VAL A 701 -25.64 -20.64 -13.09
CA VAL A 701 -25.28 -22.01 -12.70
C VAL A 701 -26.49 -22.96 -12.83
N ARG A 702 -27.71 -22.47 -12.64
CA ARG A 702 -28.96 -23.27 -12.79
C ARG A 702 -29.48 -23.35 -14.24
N GLY A 703 -28.80 -22.76 -15.23
CA GLY A 703 -29.24 -22.74 -16.62
C GLY A 703 -30.48 -21.88 -16.89
N ARG A 704 -30.85 -20.98 -15.96
CA ARG A 704 -32.13 -20.24 -15.98
C ARG A 704 -32.01 -18.75 -16.37
N GLY A 705 -30.96 -18.32 -17.06
CA GLY A 705 -30.78 -16.89 -17.35
C GLY A 705 -30.14 -16.56 -18.69
N ARG A 706 -30.87 -15.84 -19.55
CA ARG A 706 -30.27 -14.82 -20.42
C ARG A 706 -30.04 -13.58 -19.55
N PHE A 707 -28.87 -12.94 -19.61
CA PHE A 707 -28.71 -11.60 -19.01
C PHE A 707 -29.71 -10.69 -19.71
N ALA A 708 -30.73 -10.24 -18.98
CA ALA A 708 -31.76 -9.39 -19.56
C ALA A 708 -31.13 -8.03 -19.90
N ALA A 709 -31.03 -7.73 -21.20
CA ALA A 709 -30.52 -6.47 -21.73
C ALA A 709 -31.46 -5.26 -21.50
N HIS A 710 -32.50 -5.39 -20.67
CA HIS A 710 -33.59 -4.41 -20.59
C HIS A 710 -34.01 -4.14 -19.15
N LEU A 711 -33.29 -3.23 -18.50
CA LEU A 711 -33.86 -2.41 -17.43
C LEU A 711 -33.67 -0.94 -17.83
N ARG A 712 -34.72 -0.37 -18.42
CA ARG A 712 -34.81 1.05 -18.80
C ARG A 712 -35.38 1.93 -17.67
N GLN A 713 -35.65 1.37 -16.49
CA GLN A 713 -36.14 2.18 -15.37
C GLN A 713 -35.00 3.00 -14.79
N ASP A 714 -35.21 4.32 -14.69
CA ASP A 714 -34.29 5.23 -14.04
C ASP A 714 -34.17 4.88 -12.55
N ALA A 715 -33.02 4.34 -12.16
CA ALA A 715 -32.75 3.97 -10.77
C ALA A 715 -32.80 5.19 -9.85
N SER A 716 -32.45 6.39 -10.33
CA SER A 716 -32.53 7.62 -9.52
C SER A 716 -33.97 7.91 -9.10
N THR A 717 -34.90 7.82 -10.05
CA THR A 717 -36.35 7.97 -9.80
C THR A 717 -36.85 6.92 -8.79
N LEU A 718 -36.49 5.66 -8.97
CA LEU A 718 -36.88 4.58 -8.04
C LEU A 718 -36.32 4.77 -6.63
N LEU A 719 -35.08 5.23 -6.49
CA LEU A 719 -34.45 5.48 -5.19
C LEU A 719 -35.10 6.65 -4.45
N ARG A 720 -35.40 7.76 -5.15
CA ARG A 720 -36.08 8.92 -4.57
C ARG A 720 -37.51 8.58 -4.18
N GLN A 721 -38.21 7.79 -5.00
CA GLN A 721 -39.54 7.30 -4.66
C GLN A 721 -39.51 6.40 -3.41
N ALA A 722 -38.57 5.45 -3.35
CA ALA A 722 -38.40 4.60 -2.17
C ALA A 722 -38.06 5.40 -0.90
N ALA A 723 -37.25 6.46 -1.02
CA ALA A 723 -36.94 7.33 0.10
C ALA A 723 -38.20 8.04 0.65
N ARG A 724 -39.04 8.59 -0.24
CA ARG A 724 -40.30 9.27 0.13
C ARG A 724 -41.32 8.30 0.73
N GLU A 725 -41.49 7.13 0.13
CA GLU A 725 -42.39 6.08 0.64
C GLU A 725 -41.98 5.56 2.03
N LEU A 726 -40.71 5.72 2.42
CA LEU A 726 -40.21 5.38 3.76
C LEU A 726 -40.33 6.51 4.78
N TRP A 727 -40.06 7.76 4.38
CA TRP A 727 -40.01 8.92 5.29
C TRP A 727 -40.14 10.24 4.51
N GLU A 728 -41.08 11.10 4.90
CA GLU A 728 -41.43 12.34 4.16
C GLU A 728 -40.79 13.64 4.70
N GLU A 729 -40.00 13.61 5.77
CA GLU A 729 -39.59 14.85 6.48
C GLU A 729 -38.43 15.63 5.82
N GLU A 730 -38.61 16.96 5.66
CA GLU A 730 -37.73 17.93 4.98
C GLU A 730 -36.51 18.42 5.81
N GLY A 731 -35.98 17.59 6.71
CA GLY A 731 -34.74 17.91 7.42
C GLY A 731 -33.52 17.80 6.49
N GLY A 732 -32.59 18.75 6.56
CA GLY A 732 -31.35 18.70 5.76
C GLY A 732 -30.62 17.36 5.89
N ASN A 733 -30.27 16.74 4.75
CA ASN A 733 -29.67 15.41 4.73
C ASN A 733 -28.22 15.47 5.24
N LYS A 734 -28.04 15.21 6.53
CA LYS A 734 -26.75 15.20 7.24
C LYS A 734 -25.71 14.32 6.54
N LEU A 735 -26.15 13.19 5.97
CA LEU A 735 -25.27 12.26 5.27
C LEU A 735 -24.75 12.84 3.95
N ILE A 736 -25.58 13.56 3.19
CA ILE A 736 -25.14 14.29 1.99
C ILE A 736 -24.14 15.39 2.36
N SER A 737 -24.37 16.12 3.45
CA SER A 737 -23.42 17.15 3.92
C SER A 737 -22.07 16.54 4.33
N SER A 738 -22.09 15.42 5.06
CA SER A 738 -20.89 14.66 5.44
C SER A 738 -20.11 14.19 4.20
N TYR A 739 -20.82 13.65 3.20
CA TYR A 739 -20.24 13.25 1.92
C TYR A 739 -19.57 14.43 1.19
N LYS A 740 -20.25 15.58 1.05
CA LYS A 740 -19.70 16.77 0.38
C LYS A 740 -18.41 17.26 1.06
N SER A 741 -18.39 17.30 2.39
CA SER A 741 -17.20 17.69 3.16
C SER A 741 -15.99 16.78 2.89
N VAL A 742 -16.21 15.45 2.80
CA VAL A 742 -15.13 14.51 2.45
C VAL A 742 -14.63 14.72 1.03
N ILE A 743 -15.53 14.95 0.07
CA ILE A 743 -15.17 15.22 -1.33
C ILE A 743 -14.36 16.53 -1.44
N GLU A 744 -14.80 17.60 -0.78
CA GLU A 744 -14.09 18.89 -0.77
C GLU A 744 -12.68 18.76 -0.17
N ALA A 745 -12.51 17.96 0.90
CA ALA A 745 -11.21 17.70 1.50
C ALA A 745 -10.29 16.92 0.55
N LEU A 746 -10.80 15.91 -0.14
CA LEU A 746 -10.06 15.16 -1.17
C LEU A 746 -9.70 16.05 -2.36
N GLU A 747 -10.59 16.94 -2.82
CA GLU A 747 -10.33 17.87 -3.91
C GLU A 747 -9.34 18.98 -3.54
N LEU A 748 -9.37 19.47 -2.30
CA LEU A 748 -8.36 20.39 -1.78
C LEU A 748 -6.98 19.73 -1.81
N LEU A 749 -6.87 18.53 -1.25
CA LEU A 749 -5.63 17.77 -1.30
C LEU A 749 -5.22 17.44 -2.73
N TYR A 750 -6.16 17.10 -3.62
CA TYR A 750 -5.83 16.87 -5.04
C TYR A 750 -5.22 18.10 -5.71
N ARG A 751 -5.72 19.31 -5.39
CA ARG A 751 -5.19 20.58 -5.91
C ARG A 751 -3.86 20.96 -5.29
N GLU A 752 -3.68 20.75 -3.99
CA GLU A 752 -2.40 21.00 -3.31
C GLU A 752 -1.34 19.96 -3.65
N THR A 753 -1.80 18.77 -4.02
CA THR A 753 -1.02 17.72 -4.65
C THR A 753 -1.02 17.83 -6.18
N GLY A 754 -1.54 18.93 -6.74
CA GLY A 754 -1.34 19.32 -8.14
C GLY A 754 0.06 19.83 -8.36
#